data_AF-A0A2E6H1P2-F1
#
_entry.id   AF-A0A2E6H1P2-F1
#
_cell.length_a   1.000
_cell.length_b   1.000
_cell.length_c   1.000
_cell.angle_alpha   90.00
_cell.angle_beta   90.00
_cell.angle_gamma   90.00
#
_symmetry.space_group_name_H-M   'P 1'
#
loop_
_entity.id
_entity.type
_entity.pdbx_description
1 polymer ?
#
loop_
_entity_poly.entity_id
_entity_poly.type
_entity_poly.pdbx_seq_one_letter_code
_entity_poly.pdbx_strand_id
1 'polypeptide(L)'
;MSKKHEPGMAYDMNKLNKIFAFLSILLLITTFWVFLDDFVRPWKAVQLKGMKVTQAKIDEKLAEQAKKIDAKKEAEIEARIEEGKKLQASRKETIEKLNEEMSVLQQKIKTETINNGQLNSNVSATNFKWELAHSHHDKNADELFAKLQDYKKRFAISKDKLKHLTNDEKALSKKIADTGKELTEAQKDMEKLVGARELLKKARAKTVIDPIFALRNSPMIDFMDPTLKVSQVVLENITDDRYFQHVPKVDRCMTCHMNIDKAGFEDVEQPYTTHPNLDLMVGAKSPHPMKQTGCTTCHGGEGHRVTDFNSPAHTPRNKEQEKEWKEKYHWHAPHKVPQVQFKVGYTEAACIKCHQGVERIPGGTVVNEGIRNLEKFGCYGCHKIEGWEHKRKPGPSLEKIASKVTKEFFKNWVWEPKAFNKHANMPRFFEQSNNSNPEFVKKNMVEVNAMADFVFEKSAKYKPFARYTGGNKDRGKALINQVGCMGCHGVEGFPENSKKVNALAGPYLTGTGSKVKSADWLVSWLKKPSHYDPNTIMPSFRLTDREANDITAYLMSLKNKKFEELRFESIDKKLRDELLVEYFSAFDTLEKAKAKLAAMDDKARTLELGHRSVGKYGCYSCHNIDGFEGRTPIGPELSAIGTKPLTQFGFGHQYDVEHSRDGWIKAHLLNPRRWDIGIDKSFKDITKMPNFYMTEREAYTMTVAIIGFTNERIPSDGRKRLDEHEAIFHEGMKVANKYNCIGCHKVKNGEWTEFGGDLLRHTDVADDENAGPPWLVDQGHRVQSDWLHNFLKNVYPIRPWVKIRMPSFNLTNEERNALVMGFQAGAKQPTFEDNYAKVEWKPGEKAEAQKLYNALACTSCHTEGYNNEEAQGPNLFRAKRRMRADWMKKWIMNPQSILPYTAMSNFFEDGEASEPDYFGGDVNKQVDALVKLLLDMGEMEIPNQK
;
A
#
# COMPACT_ATOMS: atom_id res chain seq x y z
N MET A 1 -57.02 51.92 -55.27
CA MET A 1 -55.65 51.90 -55.86
C MET A 1 -55.00 50.59 -55.47
N SER A 2 -54.88 49.66 -56.42
CA SER A 2 -54.36 48.31 -56.19
C SER A 2 -52.84 48.33 -56.02
N LYS A 3 -52.33 47.49 -55.11
CA LYS A 3 -50.91 47.23 -54.90
C LYS A 3 -50.30 46.69 -56.20
N LYS A 4 -49.35 47.42 -56.78
CA LYS A 4 -48.50 46.91 -57.86
C LYS A 4 -47.57 45.84 -57.28
N HIS A 5 -47.75 44.59 -57.69
CA HIS A 5 -46.70 43.56 -57.66
C HIS A 5 -46.01 43.59 -59.03
N GLU A 6 -44.70 43.76 -59.05
CA GLU A 6 -43.90 43.71 -60.28
C GLU A 6 -43.77 42.25 -60.79
N PRO A 7 -43.77 42.01 -62.12
CA PRO A 7 -43.75 40.68 -62.69
C PRO A 7 -42.35 40.07 -62.59
N GLY A 8 -42.22 38.92 -61.93
CA GLY A 8 -40.98 38.14 -61.84
C GLY A 8 -40.51 37.81 -60.41
N MET A 9 -41.14 38.40 -59.39
CA MET A 9 -40.80 38.17 -57.99
C MET A 9 -41.95 37.42 -57.31
N ALA A 10 -41.76 36.13 -57.00
CA ALA A 10 -42.81 35.24 -56.46
C ALA A 10 -43.27 35.61 -55.02
N TYR A 11 -42.76 36.68 -54.41
CA TYR A 11 -42.99 37.02 -53.01
C TYR A 11 -43.13 38.54 -52.76
N ASP A 12 -43.94 38.90 -51.77
CA ASP A 12 -44.08 40.28 -51.27
C ASP A 12 -42.81 40.74 -50.56
N MET A 13 -42.00 41.57 -51.23
CA MET A 13 -40.72 42.07 -50.72
C MET A 13 -40.83 42.88 -49.42
N ASN A 14 -41.93 43.59 -49.19
CA ASN A 14 -42.13 44.31 -47.93
C ASN A 14 -42.36 43.33 -46.78
N LYS A 15 -43.06 42.24 -47.03
CA LYS A 15 -43.25 41.15 -46.06
C LYS A 15 -41.93 40.42 -45.80
N LEU A 16 -41.16 40.12 -46.86
CA LEU A 16 -39.86 39.46 -46.75
C LEU A 16 -38.85 40.31 -45.96
N ASN A 17 -38.75 41.62 -46.24
CA ASN A 17 -37.87 42.53 -45.52
C ASN A 17 -38.23 42.64 -44.03
N LYS A 18 -39.54 42.65 -43.70
CA LYS A 18 -40.00 42.61 -42.30
C LYS A 18 -39.62 41.31 -41.59
N ILE A 19 -39.77 40.17 -42.28
CA ILE A 19 -39.36 38.86 -41.74
C ILE A 19 -37.84 38.80 -41.57
N PHE A 20 -37.06 39.27 -42.55
CA PHE A 20 -35.61 39.31 -42.46
C PHE A 20 -35.12 40.21 -41.33
N ALA A 21 -35.70 41.40 -41.17
CA ALA A 21 -35.39 42.30 -40.06
C ALA A 21 -35.74 41.67 -38.70
N PHE A 22 -36.90 41.04 -38.59
CA PHE A 22 -37.29 40.30 -37.38
C PHE A 22 -36.33 39.15 -37.06
N LEU A 23 -35.99 38.32 -38.05
CA LEU A 23 -35.04 37.22 -37.88
C LEU A 23 -33.62 37.70 -37.57
N SER A 24 -33.20 38.83 -38.13
CA SER A 24 -31.90 39.45 -37.82
C SER A 24 -31.85 39.99 -36.39
N ILE A 25 -32.92 40.64 -35.92
CA ILE A 25 -33.05 41.07 -34.52
C ILE A 25 -33.11 39.86 -33.60
N LEU A 26 -33.88 38.82 -33.95
CA LEU A 26 -33.96 37.59 -33.19
C LEU A 26 -32.59 36.91 -33.10
N LEU A 27 -31.84 36.83 -34.20
CA LEU A 27 -30.49 36.31 -34.25
C LEU A 27 -29.53 37.13 -33.39
N LEU A 28 -29.63 38.47 -33.41
CA LEU A 28 -28.81 39.33 -32.57
C LEU A 28 -29.09 39.09 -31.08
N ILE A 29 -30.38 39.01 -30.71
CA ILE A 29 -30.80 38.75 -29.32
C ILE A 29 -30.34 37.36 -28.89
N THR A 30 -30.51 36.32 -29.71
CA THR A 30 -30.09 34.96 -29.37
C THR A 30 -28.56 34.86 -29.31
N THR A 31 -27.84 35.53 -30.21
CA THR A 31 -26.37 35.59 -30.16
C THR A 31 -25.90 36.25 -28.86
N PHE A 32 -26.47 37.41 -28.51
CA PHE A 32 -26.16 38.09 -27.26
C PHE A 32 -26.50 37.22 -26.04
N TRP A 33 -27.63 36.50 -26.09
CA TRP A 33 -28.02 35.57 -25.03
C TRP A 33 -27.03 34.40 -24.91
N VAL A 34 -26.58 33.80 -26.00
CA VAL A 34 -25.55 32.74 -26.00
C VAL A 34 -24.24 33.24 -25.39
N PHE A 35 -23.78 34.44 -25.76
CA PHE A 35 -22.59 35.04 -25.15
C PHE A 35 -22.77 35.29 -23.66
N LEU A 36 -23.94 35.78 -23.25
CA LEU A 36 -24.24 36.04 -21.85
C LEU A 36 -24.31 34.74 -21.03
N ASP A 37 -24.96 33.70 -21.56
CA ASP A 37 -25.05 32.38 -20.94
C ASP A 37 -23.67 31.72 -20.81
N ASP A 38 -22.84 31.81 -21.85
CA ASP A 38 -21.46 31.31 -21.83
C ASP A 38 -20.58 32.08 -20.84
N PHE A 39 -20.80 33.39 -20.70
CA PHE A 39 -20.04 34.25 -19.79
C PHE A 39 -20.44 34.07 -18.32
N VAL A 40 -21.73 33.90 -18.01
CA VAL A 40 -22.27 33.78 -16.64
C VAL A 40 -22.18 32.34 -16.14
N ARG A 41 -20.95 31.85 -15.95
CA ARG A 41 -20.71 30.50 -15.44
C ARG A 41 -20.85 30.41 -13.91
N PRO A 42 -21.51 29.36 -13.35
CA PRO A 42 -21.70 29.19 -11.91
C PRO A 42 -20.42 29.21 -11.07
N TRP A 43 -19.31 28.68 -11.59
CA TRP A 43 -18.04 28.62 -10.87
C TRP A 43 -17.45 30.01 -10.54
N LYS A 44 -17.77 31.05 -11.33
CA LYS A 44 -17.31 32.42 -11.07
C LYS A 44 -17.84 32.94 -9.72
N ALA A 45 -19.09 32.62 -9.39
CA ALA A 45 -19.69 32.97 -8.11
C ALA A 45 -19.02 32.25 -6.92
N VAL A 46 -18.69 30.97 -7.11
CA VAL A 46 -17.95 30.18 -6.12
C VAL A 46 -16.57 30.80 -5.86
N GLN A 47 -15.85 31.20 -6.91
CA GLN A 47 -14.54 31.84 -6.78
C GLN A 47 -14.62 33.20 -6.08
N LEU A 48 -15.59 34.03 -6.41
CA LEU A 48 -15.81 35.32 -5.76
C LEU A 48 -15.98 35.18 -4.23
N LYS A 49 -16.77 34.18 -3.78
CA LYS A 49 -16.92 33.89 -2.35
C LYS A 49 -15.61 33.35 -1.74
N GLY A 50 -14.90 32.46 -2.44
CA GLY A 50 -13.61 31.95 -1.96
C GLY A 50 -12.50 33.00 -1.89
N MET A 51 -12.52 34.01 -2.76
CA MET A 51 -11.63 35.17 -2.66
C MET A 51 -11.89 35.97 -1.38
N LYS A 52 -13.15 36.22 -1.01
CA LYS A 52 -13.50 36.90 0.24
C LYS A 52 -13.06 36.12 1.47
N VAL A 53 -13.25 34.80 1.45
CA VAL A 53 -12.74 33.89 2.50
C VAL A 53 -11.22 33.98 2.61
N THR A 54 -10.52 33.95 1.47
CA THR A 54 -9.06 34.09 1.41
C THR A 54 -8.60 35.44 1.96
N GLN A 55 -9.31 36.51 1.62
CA GLN A 55 -9.06 37.86 2.09
C GLN A 55 -9.19 37.96 3.61
N ALA A 56 -10.27 37.40 4.19
CA ALA A 56 -10.50 37.38 5.62
C ALA A 56 -9.38 36.65 6.40
N LYS A 57 -8.92 35.51 5.88
CA LYS A 57 -7.81 34.77 6.50
C LYS A 57 -6.47 35.50 6.39
N ILE A 58 -6.23 36.19 5.26
CA ILE A 58 -5.03 37.04 5.11
C ILE A 58 -5.09 38.20 6.10
N ASP A 59 -6.26 38.81 6.32
CA ASP A 59 -6.44 39.88 7.32
C ASP A 59 -6.16 39.43 8.74
N GLU A 60 -6.66 38.25 9.11
CA GLU A 60 -6.36 37.63 10.41
C GLU A 60 -4.85 37.44 10.59
N LYS A 61 -4.17 36.87 9.57
CA LYS A 61 -2.71 36.68 9.59
C LYS A 61 -1.95 38.02 9.64
N LEU A 62 -2.42 39.04 8.93
CA LEU A 62 -1.83 40.39 8.98
C LEU A 62 -1.95 40.99 10.38
N ALA A 63 -3.11 40.86 11.02
CA ALA A 63 -3.33 41.31 12.39
C ALA A 63 -2.44 40.56 13.40
N GLU A 64 -2.24 39.26 13.20
CA GLU A 64 -1.32 38.46 14.02
C GLU A 64 0.15 38.87 13.83
N GLN A 65 0.60 39.07 12.59
CA GLN A 65 1.96 39.54 12.31
C GLN A 65 2.19 40.95 12.85
N ALA A 66 1.21 41.84 12.78
CA ALA A 66 1.30 43.18 13.35
C ALA A 66 1.56 43.16 14.87
N LYS A 67 1.07 42.15 15.60
CA LYS A 67 1.35 41.97 17.04
C LYS A 67 2.78 41.49 17.33
N LYS A 68 3.42 40.80 16.37
CA LYS A 68 4.78 40.25 16.51
C LYS A 68 5.87 41.26 16.16
N ILE A 69 5.53 42.29 15.39
CA ILE A 69 6.48 43.31 14.93
C ILE A 69 6.58 44.41 15.99
N ASP A 70 7.80 44.63 16.48
CA ASP A 70 8.12 45.74 17.38
C ASP A 70 8.24 47.04 16.56
N ALA A 71 7.24 47.93 16.72
CA ALA A 71 7.18 49.20 16.00
C ALA A 71 8.40 50.10 16.25
N LYS A 72 9.05 49.98 17.41
CA LYS A 72 10.25 50.76 17.72
C LYS A 72 11.45 50.24 16.92
N LYS A 73 11.64 48.92 16.87
CA LYS A 73 12.69 48.30 16.05
C LYS A 73 12.48 48.52 14.56
N GLU A 74 11.23 48.52 14.09
CA GLU A 74 10.91 48.84 12.69
C GLU A 74 11.35 50.26 12.34
N ALA A 75 10.99 51.25 13.16
CA ALA A 75 11.39 52.65 12.97
C ALA A 75 12.91 52.85 13.06
N GLU A 76 13.60 52.14 13.97
CA GLU A 76 15.06 52.17 14.08
C GLU A 76 15.75 51.61 12.81
N ILE A 77 15.27 50.50 12.27
CA ILE A 77 15.82 49.94 11.02
C ILE A 77 15.49 50.83 9.82
N GLU A 78 14.30 51.45 9.79
CA GLU A 78 13.92 52.39 8.74
C GLU A 78 14.81 53.64 8.73
N ALA A 79 15.14 54.17 9.91
CA ALA A 79 16.13 55.25 10.05
C ALA A 79 17.53 54.82 9.56
N ARG A 80 17.98 53.59 9.90
CA ARG A 80 19.24 53.02 9.38
C ARG A 80 19.24 52.87 7.86
N ILE A 81 18.11 52.50 7.25
CA ILE A 81 17.95 52.44 5.80
C ILE A 81 18.11 53.83 5.19
N GLU A 82 17.48 54.84 5.78
CA GLU A 82 17.52 56.20 5.24
C GLU A 82 18.91 56.85 5.39
N GLU A 83 19.60 56.59 6.50
CA GLU A 83 21.01 56.94 6.68
C GLU A 83 21.90 56.19 5.66
N GLY A 84 21.67 54.89 5.48
CA GLY A 84 22.34 54.08 4.47
C GLY A 84 22.15 54.60 3.04
N LYS A 85 20.95 55.07 2.68
CA LYS A 85 20.68 55.71 1.38
C LYS A 85 21.43 57.03 1.22
N LYS A 86 21.46 57.88 2.25
CA LYS A 86 22.22 59.13 2.24
C LYS A 86 23.71 58.87 2.08
N LEU A 87 24.24 57.89 2.80
CA LEU A 87 25.63 57.47 2.71
C LEU A 87 25.96 56.91 1.32
N GLN A 88 25.08 56.08 0.75
CA GLN A 88 25.23 55.58 -0.62
C GLN A 88 25.17 56.71 -1.66
N ALA A 89 24.28 57.68 -1.49
CA ALA A 89 24.19 58.86 -2.34
C ALA A 89 25.45 59.74 -2.27
N SER A 90 26.05 59.87 -1.07
CA SER A 90 27.34 60.57 -0.91
C SER A 90 28.52 59.85 -1.58
N ARG A 91 28.41 58.53 -1.75
CA ARG A 91 29.40 57.67 -2.42
C ARG A 91 29.09 57.45 -3.91
N LYS A 92 28.10 58.15 -4.49
CA LYS A 92 27.61 57.93 -5.86
C LYS A 92 28.72 57.97 -6.91
N GLU A 93 29.59 58.98 -6.83
CA GLU A 93 30.71 59.15 -7.77
C GLU A 93 31.74 58.01 -7.65
N THR A 94 31.96 57.49 -6.44
CA THR A 94 32.81 56.32 -6.20
C THR A 94 32.18 55.05 -6.77
N ILE A 95 30.86 54.89 -6.62
CA ILE A 95 30.11 53.74 -7.17
C ILE A 95 30.11 53.77 -8.70
N GLU A 96 29.91 54.93 -9.32
CA GLU A 96 29.97 55.10 -10.78
C GLU A 96 31.36 54.71 -11.31
N LYS A 97 32.43 55.18 -10.67
CA LYS A 97 33.81 54.83 -11.04
C LYS A 97 34.11 53.34 -10.88
N LEU A 98 33.71 52.71 -9.77
CA LEU A 98 33.89 51.27 -9.55
C LEU A 98 33.07 50.43 -10.55
N ASN A 99 31.88 50.89 -10.95
CA ASN A 99 31.05 50.23 -11.95
C ASN A 99 31.65 50.36 -13.37
N GLU A 100 32.28 51.49 -13.68
CA GLU A 100 33.02 51.67 -14.93
C GLU A 100 34.24 50.73 -14.99
N GLU A 101 35.01 50.64 -13.89
CA GLU A 101 36.10 49.67 -13.75
C GLU A 101 35.59 48.21 -13.89
N MET A 102 34.42 47.91 -13.32
CA MET A 102 33.76 46.61 -13.43
C MET A 102 33.34 46.30 -14.87
N SER A 103 32.79 47.28 -15.58
CA SER A 103 32.38 47.13 -16.98
C SER A 103 33.57 46.81 -17.88
N VAL A 104 34.69 47.54 -17.71
CA VAL A 104 35.94 47.28 -18.44
C VAL A 104 36.48 45.88 -18.11
N LEU A 105 36.41 45.46 -16.86
CA LEU A 105 36.87 44.14 -16.44
C LEU A 105 35.99 43.01 -16.99
N GLN A 106 34.68 43.18 -16.97
CA GLN A 106 33.71 42.25 -17.58
C GLN A 106 33.92 42.11 -19.09
N GLN A 107 34.24 43.21 -19.78
CA GLN A 107 34.61 43.18 -21.20
C GLN A 107 35.87 42.33 -21.41
N LYS A 108 36.92 42.52 -20.59
CA LYS A 108 38.15 41.71 -20.63
C LYS A 108 37.88 40.23 -20.37
N ILE A 109 37.05 39.91 -19.37
CA ILE A 109 36.64 38.52 -19.06
C ILE A 109 35.90 37.90 -20.24
N LYS A 110 34.96 38.63 -20.85
CA LYS A 110 34.21 38.14 -22.01
C LYS A 110 35.13 37.87 -23.20
N THR A 111 36.03 38.78 -23.51
CA THR A 111 37.03 38.59 -24.58
C THR A 111 37.93 37.39 -24.29
N GLU A 112 38.45 37.27 -23.06
CA GLU A 112 39.34 36.17 -22.69
C GLU A 112 38.60 34.82 -22.64
N THR A 113 37.32 34.80 -22.25
CA THR A 113 36.46 33.59 -22.28
C THR A 113 36.28 33.07 -23.70
N ILE A 114 36.06 33.98 -24.67
CA ILE A 114 35.97 33.62 -26.10
C ILE A 114 37.30 33.04 -26.58
N ASN A 115 38.42 33.70 -26.28
CA ASN A 115 39.75 33.22 -26.64
C ASN A 115 40.06 31.84 -26.01
N ASN A 116 39.72 31.66 -24.74
CA ASN A 116 39.90 30.41 -24.02
C ASN A 116 39.08 29.27 -24.63
N GLY A 117 37.82 29.54 -24.98
CA GLY A 117 36.94 28.59 -25.66
C GLY A 117 37.46 28.18 -27.05
N GLN A 118 37.94 29.13 -27.84
CA GLN A 118 38.57 28.86 -29.14
C GLN A 118 39.84 28.02 -29.00
N LEU A 119 40.71 28.35 -28.03
CA LEU A 119 41.93 27.60 -27.76
C LEU A 119 41.63 26.17 -27.28
N ASN A 120 40.64 25.98 -26.40
CA ASN A 120 40.19 24.65 -25.98
C ASN A 120 39.69 23.82 -27.16
N SER A 121 38.87 24.42 -28.03
CA SER A 121 38.38 23.77 -29.24
C SER A 121 39.54 23.37 -30.17
N ASN A 122 40.53 24.25 -30.35
CA ASN A 122 41.73 23.96 -31.13
C ASN A 122 42.59 22.84 -30.52
N VAL A 123 42.74 22.79 -29.19
CA VAL A 123 43.40 21.69 -28.48
C VAL A 123 42.68 20.38 -28.75
N SER A 124 41.36 20.31 -28.55
CA SER A 124 40.58 19.09 -28.77
C SER A 124 40.62 18.62 -30.23
N ALA A 125 40.43 19.54 -31.18
CA ALA A 125 40.46 19.23 -32.61
C ALA A 125 41.85 18.78 -33.09
N THR A 126 42.91 19.41 -32.60
CA THR A 126 44.30 19.05 -32.96
C THR A 126 44.73 17.76 -32.28
N ASN A 127 44.29 17.52 -31.03
CA ASN A 127 44.54 16.27 -30.31
C ASN A 127 43.92 15.08 -31.04
N PHE A 128 42.66 15.19 -31.47
CA PHE A 128 42.00 14.15 -32.27
C PHE A 128 42.72 13.90 -33.61
N LYS A 129 43.11 14.96 -34.33
CA LYS A 129 43.87 14.84 -35.58
C LYS A 129 45.24 14.19 -35.37
N TRP A 130 45.91 14.52 -34.26
CA TRP A 130 47.19 13.93 -33.90
C TRP A 130 47.05 12.46 -33.50
N GLU A 131 46.08 12.09 -32.68
CA GLU A 131 45.81 10.69 -32.29
C GLU A 131 45.55 9.82 -33.53
N LEU A 132 44.73 10.32 -34.46
CA LEU A 132 44.46 9.65 -35.74
C LEU A 132 45.73 9.50 -36.58
N ALA A 133 46.47 10.60 -36.83
CA ALA A 133 47.71 10.56 -37.61
C ALA A 133 48.79 9.67 -36.95
N HIS A 134 48.89 9.68 -35.63
CA HIS A 134 49.86 8.89 -34.87
C HIS A 134 49.54 7.39 -34.91
N SER A 135 48.25 7.02 -34.78
CA SER A 135 47.80 5.63 -34.91
C SER A 135 47.94 5.05 -36.32
N HIS A 136 47.95 5.89 -37.36
CA HIS A 136 48.16 5.49 -38.76
C HIS A 136 49.62 5.64 -39.24
N HIS A 137 50.54 6.09 -38.39
CA HIS A 137 51.95 6.38 -38.74
C HIS A 137 52.10 7.43 -39.87
N ASP A 138 51.20 8.41 -39.94
CA ASP A 138 51.23 9.46 -40.95
C ASP A 138 52.40 10.45 -40.72
N LYS A 139 53.02 10.91 -41.82
CA LYS A 139 54.20 11.81 -41.77
C LYS A 139 53.95 13.17 -41.11
N ASN A 140 52.70 13.60 -40.98
CA ASN A 140 52.32 14.88 -40.38
C ASN A 140 52.07 14.80 -38.86
N ALA A 141 52.23 13.62 -38.23
CA ALA A 141 52.00 13.45 -36.80
C ALA A 141 52.90 14.36 -35.93
N ASP A 142 54.19 14.51 -36.27
CA ASP A 142 55.13 15.35 -35.51
C ASP A 142 54.78 16.85 -35.61
N GLU A 143 54.34 17.31 -36.78
CA GLU A 143 53.90 18.68 -37.00
C GLU A 143 52.62 18.99 -36.19
N LEU A 144 51.67 18.06 -36.19
CA LEU A 144 50.44 18.16 -35.40
C LEU A 144 50.72 18.13 -33.90
N PHE A 145 51.72 17.36 -33.44
CA PHE A 145 52.15 17.36 -32.05
C PHE A 145 52.75 18.70 -31.62
N ALA A 146 53.63 19.29 -32.43
CA ALA A 146 54.21 20.60 -32.16
C ALA A 146 53.12 21.69 -32.06
N LYS A 147 52.14 21.63 -32.98
CA LYS A 147 50.98 22.55 -32.98
C LYS A 147 50.05 22.33 -31.78
N LEU A 148 49.84 21.09 -31.36
CA LEU A 148 49.09 20.75 -30.15
C LEU A 148 49.78 21.32 -28.89
N GLN A 149 51.10 21.22 -28.80
CA GLN A 149 51.88 21.78 -27.69
C GLN A 149 51.77 23.31 -27.62
N ASP A 150 51.83 24.01 -28.76
CA ASP A 150 51.60 25.46 -28.82
C ASP A 150 50.19 25.82 -28.32
N TYR A 151 49.15 25.14 -28.82
CA TYR A 151 47.78 25.39 -28.40
C TYR A 151 47.56 25.08 -26.92
N LYS A 152 48.13 23.99 -26.38
CA LYS A 152 48.08 23.68 -24.95
C LYS A 152 48.74 24.77 -24.10
N LYS A 153 49.90 25.27 -24.53
CA LYS A 153 50.61 26.37 -23.84
C LYS A 153 49.78 27.66 -23.84
N ARG A 154 49.24 28.05 -24.98
CA ARG A 154 48.38 29.25 -25.11
C ARG A 154 47.08 29.11 -24.34
N PHE A 155 46.47 27.92 -24.33
CA PHE A 155 45.27 27.63 -23.55
C PHE A 155 45.55 27.76 -22.04
N ALA A 156 46.67 27.24 -21.55
CA ALA A 156 47.07 27.38 -20.15
C ALA A 156 47.26 28.85 -19.74
N ILE A 157 47.94 29.65 -20.58
CA ILE A 157 48.13 31.10 -20.35
C ILE A 157 46.78 31.83 -20.31
N SER A 158 45.89 31.55 -21.28
CA SER A 158 44.56 32.16 -21.34
C SER A 158 43.71 31.79 -20.13
N LYS A 159 43.78 30.53 -19.67
CA LYS A 159 43.08 30.04 -18.48
C LYS A 159 43.56 30.72 -17.21
N ASP A 160 44.87 30.93 -17.08
CA ASP A 160 45.46 31.62 -15.93
C ASP A 160 45.09 33.10 -15.93
N LYS A 161 45.14 33.76 -17.09
CA LYS A 161 44.67 35.13 -17.27
C LYS A 161 43.19 35.29 -16.93
N LEU A 162 42.34 34.35 -17.32
CA LEU A 162 40.92 34.34 -16.94
C LEU A 162 40.76 34.23 -15.42
N LYS A 163 41.53 33.36 -14.76
CA LYS A 163 41.53 33.22 -13.30
C LYS A 163 41.92 34.51 -12.58
N HIS A 164 42.95 35.22 -13.08
CA HIS A 164 43.34 36.53 -12.57
C HIS A 164 42.21 37.56 -12.73
N LEU A 165 41.64 37.69 -13.93
CA LEU A 165 40.55 38.62 -14.19
C LEU A 165 39.30 38.34 -13.33
N THR A 166 38.95 37.06 -13.12
CA THR A 166 37.83 36.67 -12.24
C THR A 166 38.13 36.95 -10.77
N ASN A 167 39.39 36.85 -10.33
CA ASN A 167 39.77 37.24 -8.97
C ASN A 167 39.69 38.76 -8.78
N ASP A 168 40.13 39.53 -9.78
CA ASP A 168 39.97 40.98 -9.81
C ASP A 168 38.49 41.38 -9.79
N GLU A 169 37.64 40.64 -10.50
CA GLU A 169 36.18 40.86 -10.52
C GLU A 169 35.59 40.62 -9.14
N LYS A 170 35.98 39.54 -8.46
CA LYS A 170 35.56 39.29 -7.07
C LYS A 170 36.03 40.37 -6.11
N ALA A 171 37.28 40.83 -6.25
CA ALA A 171 37.84 41.89 -5.41
C ALA A 171 37.10 43.22 -5.62
N LEU A 172 36.81 43.58 -6.88
CA LEU A 172 36.09 44.79 -7.24
C LEU A 172 34.60 44.70 -6.86
N SER A 173 33.97 43.54 -7.05
CA SER A 173 32.61 43.26 -6.61
C SER A 173 32.48 43.39 -5.09
N LYS A 174 33.47 42.91 -4.33
CA LYS A 174 33.54 43.11 -2.88
C LYS A 174 33.64 44.59 -2.52
N LYS A 175 34.48 45.38 -3.20
CA LYS A 175 34.56 46.83 -3.00
C LYS A 175 33.23 47.53 -3.27
N ILE A 176 32.54 47.16 -4.36
CA ILE A 176 31.20 47.68 -4.71
C ILE A 176 30.16 47.31 -3.63
N ALA A 177 30.18 46.07 -3.16
CA ALA A 177 29.31 45.60 -2.08
C ALA A 177 29.60 46.33 -0.76
N ASP A 178 30.88 46.55 -0.43
CA ASP A 178 31.31 47.27 0.76
C ASP A 178 30.84 48.74 0.75
N THR A 179 30.79 49.40 -0.42
CA THR A 179 30.23 50.76 -0.55
C THR A 179 28.74 50.87 -0.22
N GLY A 180 27.98 49.78 -0.30
CA GLY A 180 26.53 49.73 -0.01
C GLY A 180 26.16 48.77 1.14
N LYS A 181 27.14 48.35 1.94
CA LYS A 181 26.99 47.32 2.97
C LYS A 181 26.00 47.74 4.05
N GLU A 182 26.11 48.99 4.51
CA GLU A 182 25.28 49.54 5.57
C GLU A 182 23.78 49.55 5.18
N LEU A 183 23.49 49.92 3.92
CA LEU A 183 22.14 49.87 3.37
C LEU A 183 21.64 48.43 3.20
N THR A 184 22.49 47.54 2.67
CA THR A 184 22.11 46.14 2.38
C THR A 184 21.85 45.35 3.67
N GLU A 185 22.65 45.57 4.71
CA GLU A 185 22.45 44.97 6.04
C GLU A 185 21.16 45.48 6.68
N ALA A 186 20.91 46.79 6.64
CA ALA A 186 19.65 47.37 7.15
C ALA A 186 18.42 46.86 6.37
N GLN A 187 18.52 46.69 5.05
CA GLN A 187 17.46 46.09 4.22
C GLN A 187 17.21 44.61 4.56
N LYS A 188 18.26 43.82 4.83
CA LYS A 188 18.12 42.42 5.27
C LYS A 188 17.50 42.33 6.67
N ASP A 189 17.86 43.22 7.57
CA ASP A 189 17.26 43.31 8.90
C ASP A 189 15.77 43.66 8.80
N MET A 190 15.41 44.59 7.91
CA MET A 190 14.02 44.94 7.62
C MET A 190 13.27 43.75 7.00
N GLU A 191 13.87 43.05 6.03
CA GLU A 191 13.25 41.88 5.41
C GLU A 191 12.99 40.76 6.42
N LYS A 192 13.90 40.53 7.38
CA LYS A 192 13.68 39.58 8.48
C LYS A 192 12.56 40.01 9.42
N LEU A 193 12.43 41.31 9.69
CA LEU A 193 11.43 41.84 10.62
C LEU A 193 10.03 41.89 10.00
N VAL A 194 9.88 42.40 8.77
CA VAL A 194 8.58 42.67 8.15
C VAL A 194 8.29 41.84 6.90
N GLY A 195 9.21 41.00 6.43
CA GLY A 195 9.07 40.26 5.18
C GLY A 195 7.80 39.40 5.12
N ALA A 196 7.44 38.74 6.22
CA ALA A 196 6.19 37.99 6.32
C ALA A 196 4.94 38.88 6.14
N ARG A 197 4.93 40.08 6.76
CA ARG A 197 3.85 41.06 6.61
C ARG A 197 3.76 41.58 5.18
N GLU A 198 4.90 41.89 4.54
CA GLU A 198 4.93 42.40 3.17
C GLU A 198 4.50 41.35 2.14
N LEU A 199 4.84 40.07 2.36
CA LEU A 199 4.31 38.96 1.57
C LEU A 199 2.79 38.82 1.71
N LEU A 200 2.26 38.94 2.93
CA LEU A 200 0.81 38.92 3.17
C LEU A 200 0.10 40.13 2.54
N LYS A 201 0.67 41.33 2.59
CA LYS A 201 0.13 42.53 1.89
C LYS A 201 0.09 42.31 0.37
N LYS A 202 1.15 41.76 -0.22
CA LYS A 202 1.18 41.40 -1.64
C LYS A 202 0.12 40.35 -2.00
N ALA A 203 -0.10 39.36 -1.11
CA ALA A 203 -1.16 38.37 -1.29
C ALA A 203 -2.55 39.01 -1.20
N ARG A 204 -2.77 39.91 -0.23
CA ARG A 204 -4.00 40.69 -0.07
C ARG A 204 -4.35 41.51 -1.31
N ALA A 205 -3.35 42.18 -1.90
CA ALA A 205 -3.54 43.02 -3.09
C ALA A 205 -4.12 42.22 -4.28
N LYS A 206 -3.82 40.92 -4.38
CA LYS A 206 -4.34 40.03 -5.43
C LYS A 206 -5.79 39.60 -5.21
N THR A 207 -6.35 39.82 -4.03
CA THR A 207 -7.72 39.43 -3.68
C THR A 207 -8.70 40.60 -3.66
N VAL A 208 -8.23 41.83 -3.86
CA VAL A 208 -9.06 43.04 -3.82
C VAL A 208 -10.01 43.07 -5.03
N ILE A 209 -11.27 43.37 -4.76
CA ILE A 209 -12.31 43.57 -5.79
C ILE A 209 -12.43 45.08 -6.00
N ASP A 210 -11.74 45.61 -7.01
CA ASP A 210 -11.72 47.03 -7.38
C ASP A 210 -12.30 47.26 -8.80
N PRO A 211 -12.39 48.50 -9.32
CA PRO A 211 -12.86 48.74 -10.68
C PRO A 211 -12.00 48.06 -11.76
N ILE A 212 -10.71 47.85 -11.51
CA ILE A 212 -9.80 47.15 -12.42
C ILE A 212 -10.18 45.67 -12.48
N PHE A 213 -10.54 45.05 -11.35
CA PHE A 213 -11.12 43.72 -11.29
C PHE A 213 -12.40 43.64 -12.13
N ALA A 214 -13.32 44.59 -12.00
CA ALA A 214 -14.56 44.59 -12.78
C ALA A 214 -14.28 44.67 -14.29
N LEU A 215 -13.32 45.51 -14.71
CA LEU A 215 -12.91 45.65 -16.11
C LEU A 215 -12.25 44.37 -16.65
N ARG A 216 -11.30 43.80 -15.91
CA ARG A 216 -10.57 42.57 -16.31
C ARG A 216 -11.47 41.36 -16.47
N ASN A 217 -12.58 41.32 -15.74
CA ASN A 217 -13.52 40.20 -15.76
C ASN A 217 -14.81 40.55 -16.53
N SER A 218 -14.85 41.64 -17.31
CA SER A 218 -16.03 41.99 -18.13
C SER A 218 -16.10 41.12 -19.40
N PRO A 219 -17.30 40.96 -19.99
CA PRO A 219 -17.43 40.27 -21.27
C PRO A 219 -16.47 40.86 -22.31
N MET A 220 -15.89 40.00 -23.15
CA MET A 220 -14.93 40.34 -24.21
C MET A 220 -13.53 40.81 -23.77
N ILE A 221 -13.32 41.21 -22.52
CA ILE A 221 -11.97 41.56 -21.99
C ILE A 221 -11.37 40.39 -21.19
N ASP A 222 -12.23 39.51 -20.67
CA ASP A 222 -11.87 38.38 -19.82
C ASP A 222 -10.97 37.32 -20.47
N PHE A 223 -10.73 37.37 -21.79
CA PHE A 223 -9.75 36.49 -22.44
C PHE A 223 -8.28 36.94 -22.25
N MET A 224 -8.03 38.21 -21.94
CA MET A 224 -6.66 38.77 -21.91
C MET A 224 -5.90 38.42 -20.62
N ASP A 225 -6.47 38.74 -19.45
CA ASP A 225 -5.87 38.47 -18.13
C ASP A 225 -6.93 38.53 -17.02
N PRO A 226 -7.87 37.55 -16.99
CA PRO A 226 -8.96 37.55 -16.01
C PRO A 226 -8.44 37.16 -14.62
N THR A 227 -9.05 37.76 -13.60
CA THR A 227 -8.80 37.36 -12.20
C THR A 227 -9.57 36.09 -11.85
N LEU A 228 -10.81 35.98 -12.34
CA LEU A 228 -11.64 34.78 -12.25
C LEU A 228 -11.32 33.87 -13.43
N LYS A 229 -10.65 32.75 -13.16
CA LYS A 229 -10.23 31.82 -14.22
C LYS A 229 -10.29 30.38 -13.75
N VAL A 230 -10.44 29.49 -14.72
CA VAL A 230 -10.32 28.05 -14.52
C VAL A 230 -8.90 27.75 -14.05
N SER A 231 -8.79 27.17 -12.86
CA SER A 231 -7.52 26.67 -12.34
C SER A 231 -7.36 25.24 -12.81
N GLN A 232 -6.36 24.99 -13.67
CA GLN A 232 -6.12 23.69 -14.27
C GLN A 232 -4.71 23.18 -13.95
N VAL A 233 -4.63 21.87 -13.67
CA VAL A 233 -3.39 21.10 -13.57
C VAL A 233 -3.41 20.06 -14.68
N VAL A 234 -2.35 20.02 -15.49
CA VAL A 234 -2.16 19.00 -16.53
C VAL A 234 -1.12 18.00 -16.02
N LEU A 235 -1.51 16.74 -15.92
CA LEU A 235 -0.69 15.66 -15.38
C LEU A 235 -0.01 14.94 -16.54
N GLU A 236 1.28 15.18 -16.72
CA GLU A 236 2.05 14.57 -17.82
C GLU A 236 2.24 13.05 -17.62
N ASN A 237 2.30 12.61 -16.36
CA ASN A 237 2.60 11.22 -15.99
C ASN A 237 1.35 10.35 -15.75
N ILE A 238 0.15 10.87 -16.01
CA ILE A 238 -1.12 10.16 -15.81
C ILE A 238 -2.00 10.46 -17.02
N THR A 239 -2.52 9.43 -17.69
CA THR A 239 -3.31 9.60 -18.91
C THR A 239 -4.73 9.05 -18.77
N ASP A 240 -5.70 9.76 -19.34
CA ASP A 240 -7.04 9.23 -19.58
C ASP A 240 -7.05 8.48 -20.91
N ASP A 241 -7.77 7.34 -20.98
CA ASP A 241 -8.14 6.75 -22.27
C ASP A 241 -9.37 7.47 -22.82
N ARG A 242 -9.18 8.20 -23.92
CA ARG A 242 -10.24 8.90 -24.64
C ARG A 242 -10.28 8.32 -26.06
N TYR A 243 -11.25 7.44 -26.30
CA TYR A 243 -11.45 6.81 -27.62
C TYR A 243 -10.19 6.10 -28.15
N PHE A 244 -9.55 5.28 -27.31
CA PHE A 244 -8.33 4.51 -27.62
C PHE A 244 -7.07 5.37 -27.81
N GLN A 245 -7.12 6.64 -27.40
CA GLN A 245 -5.96 7.52 -27.32
C GLN A 245 -5.69 7.90 -25.87
N HIS A 246 -4.43 7.73 -25.45
CA HIS A 246 -3.97 8.17 -24.15
C HIS A 246 -3.63 9.65 -24.21
N VAL A 247 -4.40 10.47 -23.48
CA VAL A 247 -4.18 11.91 -23.37
C VAL A 247 -3.80 12.28 -21.94
N PRO A 248 -2.91 13.28 -21.72
CA PRO A 248 -2.60 13.76 -20.38
C PRO A 248 -3.88 14.11 -19.61
N LYS A 249 -3.96 13.64 -18.37
CA LYS A 249 -5.11 13.89 -17.51
C LYS A 249 -5.13 15.35 -17.09
N VAL A 250 -6.31 15.97 -17.16
CA VAL A 250 -6.50 17.38 -16.77
C VAL A 250 -7.43 17.46 -15.58
N ASP A 251 -6.99 18.18 -14.55
CA ASP A 251 -7.75 18.40 -13.33
C ASP A 251 -8.06 19.87 -13.15
N ARG A 252 -9.36 20.20 -13.03
CA ARG A 252 -9.84 21.57 -12.84
C ARG A 252 -10.56 21.78 -11.51
N CYS A 253 -10.47 20.83 -10.58
CA CYS A 253 -11.22 20.86 -9.32
C CYS A 253 -10.90 22.10 -8.46
N MET A 254 -9.65 22.57 -8.50
CA MET A 254 -9.20 23.79 -7.80
C MET A 254 -9.86 25.08 -8.30
N THR A 255 -10.62 25.02 -9.40
CA THR A 255 -11.46 26.14 -9.83
C THR A 255 -12.50 26.48 -8.76
N CYS A 256 -13.11 25.47 -8.13
CA CYS A 256 -14.11 25.64 -7.07
C CYS A 256 -13.55 25.30 -5.67
N HIS A 257 -12.70 24.28 -5.56
CA HIS A 257 -12.06 23.86 -4.32
C HIS A 257 -10.82 24.68 -4.01
N MET A 258 -11.05 25.98 -3.75
CA MET A 258 -9.97 26.93 -3.51
C MET A 258 -9.27 26.59 -2.18
N ASN A 259 -7.94 26.72 -2.15
CA ASN A 259 -7.09 26.51 -0.97
C ASN A 259 -6.97 25.07 -0.48
N ILE A 260 -7.46 24.08 -1.23
CA ILE A 260 -7.32 22.66 -0.89
C ILE A 260 -5.84 22.24 -0.68
N ASP A 261 -4.91 22.88 -1.38
CA ASP A 261 -3.47 22.65 -1.34
C ASP A 261 -2.70 23.59 -0.39
N LYS A 262 -3.39 24.40 0.43
CA LYS A 262 -2.77 25.41 1.29
C LYS A 262 -3.15 25.21 2.74
N ALA A 263 -2.17 25.34 3.64
CA ALA A 263 -2.40 25.36 5.08
C ALA A 263 -3.06 26.67 5.57
N GLY A 264 -3.82 26.59 6.65
CA GLY A 264 -4.46 27.72 7.33
C GLY A 264 -5.91 27.98 6.88
N PHE A 265 -6.54 27.04 6.16
CA PHE A 265 -7.96 27.10 5.77
C PHE A 265 -8.75 25.90 6.31
N GLU A 266 -8.22 25.19 7.31
CA GLU A 266 -8.79 23.95 7.84
C GLU A 266 -10.19 24.17 8.43
N ASP A 267 -10.40 25.28 9.12
CA ASP A 267 -11.66 25.61 9.83
C ASP A 267 -12.71 26.32 8.95
N VAL A 268 -12.51 26.33 7.64
CA VAL A 268 -13.39 27.03 6.69
C VAL A 268 -14.40 26.06 6.07
N GLU A 269 -15.58 26.55 5.69
CA GLU A 269 -16.58 25.75 5.00
C GLU A 269 -16.11 25.19 3.64
N GLN A 270 -16.59 24.01 3.27
CA GLN A 270 -16.45 23.48 1.91
C GLN A 270 -17.13 24.42 0.91
N PRO A 271 -16.56 24.65 -0.30
CA PRO A 271 -15.39 23.99 -0.86
C PRO A 271 -14.03 24.68 -0.60
N TYR A 272 -13.95 25.64 0.34
CA TYR A 272 -12.77 26.52 0.51
C TYR A 272 -11.74 26.04 1.54
N THR A 273 -11.95 24.83 2.07
CA THR A 273 -11.14 24.27 3.14
C THR A 273 -9.87 23.61 2.64
N THR A 274 -8.87 23.51 3.52
CA THR A 274 -7.64 22.75 3.30
C THR A 274 -7.91 21.25 3.24
N HIS A 275 -7.09 20.52 2.47
CA HIS A 275 -7.16 19.07 2.45
C HIS A 275 -6.83 18.47 3.84
N PRO A 276 -7.63 17.53 4.37
CA PRO A 276 -7.46 17.01 5.73
C PRO A 276 -6.14 16.27 5.96
N ASN A 277 -5.52 15.76 4.90
CA ASN A 277 -4.19 15.12 4.92
C ASN A 277 -3.20 15.90 4.04
N LEU A 278 -2.99 17.19 4.31
CA LEU A 278 -2.21 18.08 3.44
C LEU A 278 -0.77 17.58 3.21
N ASP A 279 -0.07 17.19 4.29
CA ASP A 279 1.35 16.79 4.24
C ASP A 279 1.57 15.45 3.53
N LEU A 280 0.55 14.59 3.49
CA LEU A 280 0.59 13.32 2.77
C LEU A 280 0.12 13.44 1.31
N MET A 281 -0.85 14.34 1.06
CA MET A 281 -1.58 14.42 -0.21
C MET A 281 -1.26 15.71 -0.97
N VAL A 282 -2.19 16.61 -1.23
CA VAL A 282 -2.02 17.69 -2.22
C VAL A 282 -1.03 18.81 -1.86
N GLY A 283 -0.40 18.77 -0.67
CA GLY A 283 0.54 19.80 -0.22
C GLY A 283 1.80 19.92 -1.09
N ALA A 284 2.45 21.09 -1.07
CA ALA A 284 3.59 21.36 -1.97
C ALA A 284 4.85 20.51 -1.68
N LYS A 285 5.02 20.03 -0.44
CA LYS A 285 6.15 19.19 0.01
C LYS A 285 5.74 17.74 0.26
N SER A 286 4.51 17.38 -0.06
CA SER A 286 4.02 16.05 0.20
C SER A 286 4.63 15.02 -0.76
N PRO A 287 4.46 13.73 -0.49
CA PRO A 287 4.73 12.67 -1.46
C PRO A 287 3.79 12.68 -2.69
N HIS A 288 2.66 13.40 -2.65
CA HIS A 288 1.64 13.44 -3.72
C HIS A 288 1.24 14.88 -4.09
N PRO A 289 2.18 15.75 -4.48
CA PRO A 289 1.91 17.17 -4.62
C PRO A 289 0.87 17.42 -5.70
N MET A 290 0.01 18.42 -5.49
CA MET A 290 -1.16 18.66 -6.35
C MET A 290 -0.82 18.79 -7.84
N LYS A 291 0.32 19.38 -8.16
CA LYS A 291 0.81 19.56 -9.55
C LYS A 291 1.13 18.24 -10.28
N GLN A 292 1.42 17.17 -9.54
CA GLN A 292 1.82 15.88 -10.11
C GLN A 292 0.72 14.82 -10.01
N THR A 293 -0.17 14.93 -9.02
CA THR A 293 -1.19 13.91 -8.75
C THR A 293 -2.58 14.29 -9.22
N GLY A 294 -3.00 15.55 -9.09
CA GLY A 294 -4.40 15.92 -9.34
C GLY A 294 -5.39 15.43 -8.27
N CYS A 295 -6.61 15.95 -8.28
CA CYS A 295 -7.68 15.51 -7.37
C CYS A 295 -8.36 14.23 -7.89
N THR A 296 -8.69 14.19 -9.18
CA THR A 296 -9.45 13.13 -9.83
C THR A 296 -8.70 11.81 -9.96
N THR A 297 -7.37 11.81 -9.84
CA THR A 297 -6.58 10.58 -9.72
C THR A 297 -6.94 9.80 -8.46
N CYS A 298 -7.11 10.52 -7.33
CA CYS A 298 -7.43 9.93 -6.03
C CYS A 298 -8.94 9.81 -5.79
N HIS A 299 -9.71 10.80 -6.26
CA HIS A 299 -11.15 10.90 -5.98
C HIS A 299 -12.03 10.37 -7.12
N GLY A 300 -11.51 10.08 -8.31
CA GLY A 300 -12.32 9.80 -9.49
C GLY A 300 -13.08 11.04 -9.98
N GLY A 301 -14.08 10.83 -10.84
CA GLY A 301 -14.87 11.90 -11.45
C GLY A 301 -14.27 12.43 -12.76
N GLU A 302 -14.84 13.53 -13.26
CA GLU A 302 -14.49 14.11 -14.56
C GLU A 302 -13.81 15.47 -14.39
N GLY A 303 -12.48 15.45 -14.29
CA GLY A 303 -11.65 16.62 -13.97
C GLY A 303 -11.62 17.69 -15.07
N HIS A 304 -12.04 17.36 -16.28
CA HIS A 304 -12.07 18.29 -17.42
C HIS A 304 -13.26 19.27 -17.36
N ARG A 305 -14.30 18.97 -16.56
CA ARG A 305 -15.57 19.69 -16.58
C ARG A 305 -15.74 20.60 -15.37
N VAL A 306 -16.17 21.84 -15.64
CA VAL A 306 -16.44 22.88 -14.62
C VAL A 306 -17.70 23.69 -14.95
N THR A 307 -18.61 23.16 -15.78
CA THR A 307 -19.79 23.93 -16.24
C THR A 307 -20.78 24.17 -15.12
N ASP A 308 -20.94 23.20 -14.24
CA ASP A 308 -21.91 23.19 -13.14
C ASP A 308 -21.50 22.16 -12.07
N PHE A 309 -22.31 22.02 -11.02
CA PHE A 309 -22.08 21.09 -9.92
C PHE A 309 -22.16 19.61 -10.32
N ASN A 310 -22.98 19.22 -11.30
CA ASN A 310 -23.10 17.82 -11.73
C ASN A 310 -21.97 17.39 -12.67
N SER A 311 -21.44 18.33 -13.45
CA SER A 311 -20.50 18.07 -14.54
C SER A 311 -19.21 17.32 -14.16
N PRO A 312 -18.61 17.50 -12.95
CA PRO A 312 -17.45 16.73 -12.51
C PRO A 312 -17.81 15.33 -12.00
N ALA A 313 -19.09 14.95 -12.05
CA ALA A 313 -19.64 13.69 -11.53
C ALA A 313 -19.47 13.53 -10.01
N HIS A 314 -19.81 14.57 -9.24
CA HIS A 314 -19.84 14.49 -7.77
C HIS A 314 -20.82 13.40 -7.30
N THR A 315 -20.41 12.67 -6.27
CA THR A 315 -21.21 11.58 -5.70
C THR A 315 -21.52 11.86 -4.23
N PRO A 316 -22.80 11.84 -3.81
CA PRO A 316 -23.17 12.05 -2.42
C PRO A 316 -22.69 10.89 -1.53
N ARG A 317 -22.34 11.19 -0.28
CA ARG A 317 -21.88 10.19 0.69
C ARG A 317 -23.01 9.26 1.18
N ASN A 318 -24.24 9.75 1.21
CA ASN A 318 -25.42 9.07 1.74
C ASN A 318 -26.72 9.67 1.18
N LYS A 319 -27.87 9.05 1.49
CA LYS A 319 -29.19 9.45 0.99
C LYS A 319 -29.62 10.82 1.51
N GLU A 320 -29.21 11.20 2.72
CA GLU A 320 -29.50 12.52 3.30
C GLU A 320 -28.83 13.62 2.49
N GLN A 321 -27.54 13.46 2.18
CA GLN A 321 -26.80 14.40 1.34
C GLN A 321 -27.31 14.38 -0.11
N GLU A 322 -27.72 13.22 -0.64
CA GLU A 322 -28.34 13.14 -1.96
C GLU A 322 -29.59 14.02 -2.04
N LYS A 323 -30.45 13.97 -1.01
CA LYS A 323 -31.65 14.82 -0.92
C LYS A 323 -31.27 16.31 -0.84
N GLU A 324 -30.32 16.66 0.02
CA GLU A 324 -29.82 18.04 0.13
C GLU A 324 -29.28 18.55 -1.22
N TRP A 325 -28.49 17.73 -1.93
CA TRP A 325 -27.89 18.13 -3.20
C TRP A 325 -28.91 18.23 -4.33
N LYS A 326 -29.97 17.41 -4.33
CA LYS A 326 -31.10 17.55 -5.26
C LYS A 326 -31.81 18.89 -5.07
N GLU A 327 -32.04 19.30 -3.82
CA GLU A 327 -32.72 20.55 -3.49
C GLU A 327 -31.83 21.77 -3.78
N LYS A 328 -30.56 21.74 -3.35
CA LYS A 328 -29.65 22.89 -3.38
C LYS A 328 -28.90 23.07 -4.71
N TYR A 329 -28.54 21.97 -5.36
CA TYR A 329 -27.66 21.96 -6.54
C TYR A 329 -28.29 21.31 -7.77
N HIS A 330 -29.58 20.93 -7.70
CA HIS A 330 -30.25 20.17 -8.75
C HIS A 330 -29.47 18.92 -9.17
N TRP A 331 -28.91 18.23 -8.17
CA TRP A 331 -28.06 17.06 -8.42
C TRP A 331 -28.84 15.91 -9.05
N HIS A 332 -28.22 15.22 -10.00
CA HIS A 332 -28.73 13.98 -10.55
C HIS A 332 -27.59 12.99 -10.82
N ALA A 333 -27.90 11.69 -10.80
CA ALA A 333 -26.89 10.65 -10.96
C ALA A 333 -26.16 10.76 -12.34
N PRO A 334 -24.82 10.72 -12.37
CA PRO A 334 -24.03 10.91 -13.58
C PRO A 334 -23.93 9.60 -14.41
N HIS A 335 -25.03 9.22 -15.06
CA HIS A 335 -25.13 7.95 -15.81
C HIS A 335 -24.22 7.83 -17.05
N LYS A 336 -23.65 8.95 -17.53
CA LYS A 336 -22.82 8.99 -18.75
C LYS A 336 -21.31 9.00 -18.45
N VAL A 337 -20.91 8.95 -17.18
CA VAL A 337 -19.50 9.02 -16.77
C VAL A 337 -19.05 7.63 -16.30
N PRO A 338 -18.09 6.98 -16.99
CA PRO A 338 -17.64 5.63 -16.63
C PRO A 338 -17.03 5.56 -15.22
N GLN A 339 -16.27 6.57 -14.81
CA GLN A 339 -15.68 6.69 -13.48
C GLN A 339 -16.19 7.94 -12.78
N VAL A 340 -17.26 7.77 -12.00
CA VAL A 340 -17.80 8.84 -11.13
C VAL A 340 -16.85 9.10 -9.96
N GLN A 341 -17.05 10.21 -9.25
CA GLN A 341 -16.30 10.47 -8.03
C GLN A 341 -16.59 9.38 -6.98
N PHE A 342 -15.57 8.88 -6.30
CA PHE A 342 -15.74 7.99 -5.16
C PHE A 342 -16.51 8.70 -4.05
N LYS A 343 -17.40 7.95 -3.39
CA LYS A 343 -18.01 8.40 -2.14
C LYS A 343 -16.92 8.64 -1.08
N VAL A 344 -17.19 9.56 -0.16
CA VAL A 344 -16.35 9.76 1.02
C VAL A 344 -16.18 8.42 1.75
N GLY A 345 -14.93 8.06 2.06
CA GLY A 345 -14.56 6.77 2.66
C GLY A 345 -14.14 5.69 1.65
N TYR A 346 -14.38 5.88 0.34
CA TYR A 346 -13.94 4.94 -0.70
C TYR A 346 -12.66 5.39 -1.43
N THR A 347 -12.14 6.57 -1.12
CA THR A 347 -11.00 7.20 -1.82
C THR A 347 -9.70 6.41 -1.70
N GLU A 348 -9.52 5.62 -0.63
CA GLU A 348 -8.35 4.73 -0.49
C GLU A 348 -8.28 3.67 -1.62
N ALA A 349 -9.37 3.41 -2.34
CA ALA A 349 -9.37 2.55 -3.52
C ALA A 349 -8.34 2.98 -4.57
N ALA A 350 -8.14 4.30 -4.72
CA ALA A 350 -7.20 4.84 -5.71
C ALA A 350 -5.73 4.53 -5.38
N CYS A 351 -5.39 4.24 -4.13
CA CYS A 351 -4.03 3.94 -3.73
C CYS A 351 -3.46 2.71 -4.46
N ILE A 352 -4.32 1.73 -4.80
CA ILE A 352 -3.93 0.49 -5.51
C ILE A 352 -3.33 0.81 -6.89
N LYS A 353 -3.77 1.87 -7.55
CA LYS A 353 -3.36 2.24 -8.91
C LYS A 353 -1.86 2.54 -9.00
N CYS A 354 -1.30 3.19 -7.97
CA CYS A 354 0.09 3.63 -7.95
C CYS A 354 1.01 2.78 -7.07
N HIS A 355 0.46 2.10 -6.05
CA HIS A 355 1.20 1.24 -5.13
C HIS A 355 1.12 -0.26 -5.51
N GLN A 356 1.11 -0.56 -6.81
CA GLN A 356 1.17 -1.93 -7.31
C GLN A 356 2.48 -2.61 -6.86
N GLY A 357 2.40 -3.86 -6.40
CA GLY A 357 3.55 -4.61 -5.89
C GLY A 357 3.93 -4.31 -4.43
N VAL A 358 3.25 -3.34 -3.80
CA VAL A 358 3.39 -3.06 -2.36
C VAL A 358 2.43 -3.96 -1.58
N GLU A 359 2.98 -4.82 -0.74
CA GLU A 359 2.17 -5.77 0.06
C GLU A 359 1.21 -5.06 1.04
N ARG A 360 1.61 -3.89 1.56
CA ARG A 360 0.81 -3.06 2.45
C ARG A 360 1.05 -1.59 2.20
N ILE A 361 0.00 -0.85 1.86
CA ILE A 361 0.07 0.57 1.51
C ILE A 361 0.10 1.41 2.81
N PRO A 362 1.15 2.20 3.10
CA PRO A 362 1.16 3.11 4.24
C PRO A 362 -0.01 4.10 4.19
N GLY A 363 -0.67 4.35 5.31
CA GLY A 363 -1.85 5.23 5.40
C GLY A 363 -3.16 4.66 4.81
N GLY A 364 -3.12 3.62 3.98
CA GLY A 364 -4.30 2.98 3.36
C GLY A 364 -4.99 1.96 4.27
N THR A 365 -5.55 2.40 5.42
CA THR A 365 -6.06 1.50 6.45
C THR A 365 -7.21 0.59 5.98
N VAL A 366 -8.21 1.16 5.29
CA VAL A 366 -9.42 0.49 4.80
C VAL A 366 -9.10 -0.38 3.60
N VAL A 367 -8.29 0.10 2.65
CA VAL A 367 -7.91 -0.67 1.46
C VAL A 367 -7.04 -1.88 1.82
N ASN A 368 -6.12 -1.73 2.77
CA ASN A 368 -5.34 -2.85 3.29
C ASN A 368 -6.23 -3.88 4.01
N GLU A 369 -7.26 -3.44 4.73
CA GLU A 369 -8.26 -4.35 5.33
C GLU A 369 -9.06 -5.09 4.25
N GLY A 370 -9.45 -4.40 3.19
CA GLY A 370 -10.13 -4.97 2.04
C GLY A 370 -9.31 -6.04 1.33
N ILE A 371 -8.03 -5.76 1.06
CA ILE A 371 -7.09 -6.73 0.47
C ILE A 371 -6.95 -7.97 1.37
N ARG A 372 -6.74 -7.78 2.68
CA ARG A 372 -6.69 -8.91 3.63
C ARG A 372 -7.97 -9.74 3.64
N ASN A 373 -9.14 -9.11 3.51
CA ASN A 373 -10.42 -9.82 3.45
C ASN A 373 -10.59 -10.60 2.13
N LEU A 374 -10.16 -10.03 0.99
CA LEU A 374 -10.11 -10.74 -0.30
C LEU A 374 -9.24 -12.01 -0.21
N GLU A 375 -8.12 -11.93 0.49
CA GLU A 375 -7.23 -13.07 0.72
C GLU A 375 -7.85 -14.10 1.68
N LYS A 376 -8.43 -13.65 2.80
CA LYS A 376 -9.11 -14.49 3.80
C LYS A 376 -10.21 -15.34 3.17
N PHE A 377 -11.08 -14.72 2.38
CA PHE A 377 -12.17 -15.43 1.70
C PHE A 377 -11.70 -16.14 0.42
N GLY A 378 -10.45 -15.94 -0.01
CA GLY A 378 -9.87 -16.67 -1.12
C GLY A 378 -10.46 -16.29 -2.48
N CYS A 379 -10.89 -15.05 -2.66
CA CYS A 379 -11.57 -14.60 -3.89
C CYS A 379 -10.74 -14.88 -5.15
N TYR A 380 -9.41 -14.78 -5.05
CA TYR A 380 -8.46 -15.07 -6.13
C TYR A 380 -8.43 -16.54 -6.60
N GLY A 381 -8.96 -17.47 -5.79
CA GLY A 381 -9.06 -18.88 -6.20
C GLY A 381 -10.08 -19.06 -7.32
N CYS A 382 -11.20 -18.35 -7.23
CA CYS A 382 -12.26 -18.39 -8.24
C CYS A 382 -12.15 -17.27 -9.27
N HIS A 383 -11.69 -16.09 -8.88
CA HIS A 383 -11.60 -14.92 -9.74
C HIS A 383 -10.15 -14.62 -10.11
N LYS A 384 -9.86 -14.44 -11.39
CA LYS A 384 -8.56 -13.93 -11.80
C LYS A 384 -8.38 -12.49 -11.31
N ILE A 385 -7.26 -12.23 -10.65
CA ILE A 385 -6.80 -10.90 -10.21
C ILE A 385 -5.33 -10.81 -10.61
N GLU A 386 -5.01 -9.88 -11.49
CA GLU A 386 -3.66 -9.68 -11.99
C GLU A 386 -2.64 -9.50 -10.84
N GLY A 387 -1.56 -10.28 -10.88
CA GLY A 387 -0.50 -10.27 -9.89
C GLY A 387 -0.73 -11.21 -8.70
N TRP A 388 -1.88 -11.89 -8.61
CA TRP A 388 -2.22 -12.80 -7.51
C TRP A 388 -2.17 -14.28 -7.91
N GLU A 389 -1.79 -14.59 -9.15
CA GLU A 389 -1.78 -15.95 -9.71
C GLU A 389 -0.83 -16.91 -8.96
N HIS A 390 0.17 -16.37 -8.27
CA HIS A 390 1.15 -17.13 -7.47
C HIS A 390 0.62 -17.55 -6.08
N LYS A 391 -0.55 -17.05 -5.65
CA LYS A 391 -1.09 -17.34 -4.32
C LYS A 391 -1.59 -18.79 -4.23
N ARG A 392 -1.36 -19.45 -3.08
CA ARG A 392 -1.80 -20.84 -2.84
C ARG A 392 -3.31 -20.95 -2.88
N LYS A 393 -3.85 -22.14 -3.22
CA LYS A 393 -5.29 -22.37 -3.10
C LYS A 393 -5.78 -22.12 -1.65
N PRO A 394 -6.94 -21.44 -1.46
CA PRO A 394 -7.46 -21.11 -0.13
C PRO A 394 -7.83 -22.31 0.73
N GLY A 395 -8.42 -23.35 0.14
CA GLY A 395 -8.91 -24.53 0.84
C GLY A 395 -7.81 -25.59 1.07
N PRO A 396 -7.99 -26.48 2.07
CA PRO A 396 -7.07 -27.60 2.30
C PRO A 396 -7.11 -28.60 1.13
N SER A 397 -6.01 -29.34 0.93
CA SER A 397 -6.01 -30.48 0.01
C SER A 397 -7.05 -31.54 0.41
N LEU A 398 -7.80 -32.03 -0.57
CA LEU A 398 -8.75 -33.13 -0.39
C LEU A 398 -8.18 -34.48 -0.85
N GLU A 399 -6.95 -34.52 -1.37
CA GLU A 399 -6.32 -35.74 -1.89
C GLU A 399 -6.28 -36.88 -0.87
N LYS A 400 -6.17 -36.58 0.44
CA LYS A 400 -6.13 -37.61 1.52
C LYS A 400 -7.32 -37.52 2.48
N ILE A 401 -8.39 -36.82 2.11
CA ILE A 401 -9.49 -36.46 3.02
C ILE A 401 -10.17 -37.67 3.66
N ALA A 402 -10.28 -38.79 2.95
CA ALA A 402 -10.94 -40.00 3.45
C ALA A 402 -10.23 -40.59 4.69
N SER A 403 -8.95 -40.28 4.91
CA SER A 403 -8.21 -40.70 6.11
C SER A 403 -8.47 -39.82 7.34
N LYS A 404 -8.97 -38.61 7.14
CA LYS A 404 -9.16 -37.59 8.20
C LYS A 404 -10.59 -37.55 8.73
N VAL A 405 -11.59 -37.59 7.85
CA VAL A 405 -13.01 -37.37 8.19
C VAL A 405 -13.88 -38.55 7.75
N THR A 406 -15.10 -38.65 8.29
CA THR A 406 -16.11 -39.60 7.80
C THR A 406 -16.84 -39.04 6.58
N LYS A 407 -17.45 -39.91 5.76
CA LYS A 407 -18.24 -39.47 4.59
C LYS A 407 -19.46 -38.63 5.01
N GLU A 408 -20.11 -38.99 6.12
CA GLU A 408 -21.21 -38.21 6.70
C GLU A 408 -20.76 -36.81 7.13
N PHE A 409 -19.61 -36.69 7.81
CA PHE A 409 -19.05 -35.38 8.14
C PHE A 409 -18.82 -34.54 6.88
N PHE A 410 -18.27 -35.14 5.82
CA PHE A 410 -18.01 -34.43 4.56
C PHE A 410 -19.31 -33.88 3.94
N LYS A 411 -20.38 -34.70 3.86
CA LYS A 411 -21.68 -34.26 3.34
C LYS A 411 -22.25 -33.11 4.14
N ASN A 412 -22.29 -33.23 5.47
CA ASN A 412 -22.81 -32.19 6.36
C ASN A 412 -21.98 -30.90 6.25
N TRP A 413 -20.66 -31.03 6.10
CA TRP A 413 -19.75 -29.89 5.94
C TRP A 413 -19.96 -29.17 4.61
N VAL A 414 -20.15 -29.91 3.52
CA VAL A 414 -20.43 -29.35 2.19
C VAL A 414 -21.82 -28.70 2.16
N TRP A 415 -22.79 -29.25 2.89
CA TRP A 415 -24.15 -28.72 2.98
C TRP A 415 -24.22 -27.42 3.79
N GLU A 416 -23.75 -27.44 5.04
CA GLU A 416 -23.87 -26.32 5.97
C GLU A 416 -22.61 -26.14 6.86
N PRO A 417 -21.53 -25.54 6.32
CA PRO A 417 -20.28 -25.36 7.05
C PRO A 417 -20.45 -24.58 8.37
N LYS A 418 -21.36 -23.60 8.40
CA LYS A 418 -21.60 -22.75 9.58
C LYS A 418 -22.33 -23.45 10.72
N ALA A 419 -23.06 -24.54 10.45
CA ALA A 419 -23.65 -25.37 11.50
C ALA A 419 -22.59 -26.14 12.29
N PHE A 420 -21.45 -26.46 11.66
CA PHE A 420 -20.29 -27.02 12.37
C PHE A 420 -19.62 -25.95 13.25
N ASN A 421 -19.36 -24.77 12.66
CA ASN A 421 -18.68 -23.67 13.33
C ASN A 421 -19.07 -22.30 12.73
N LYS A 422 -19.52 -21.36 13.56
CA LYS A 422 -19.92 -20.01 13.12
C LYS A 422 -18.82 -19.21 12.39
N HIS A 423 -17.55 -19.53 12.66
CA HIS A 423 -16.35 -18.92 12.06
C HIS A 423 -15.82 -19.71 10.85
N ALA A 424 -16.56 -20.69 10.31
CA ALA A 424 -16.13 -21.44 9.13
C ALA A 424 -15.94 -20.49 7.92
N ASN A 425 -14.74 -20.56 7.31
CA ASN A 425 -14.43 -19.82 6.08
C ASN A 425 -14.92 -20.53 4.81
N MET A 426 -15.26 -21.83 4.88
CA MET A 426 -15.88 -22.54 3.77
C MET A 426 -17.26 -21.92 3.51
N PRO A 427 -17.53 -21.42 2.30
CA PRO A 427 -18.79 -20.74 2.02
C PRO A 427 -19.92 -21.76 1.78
N ARG A 428 -21.16 -21.30 1.86
CA ARG A 428 -22.35 -22.15 1.65
C ARG A 428 -22.83 -22.05 0.20
N PHE A 429 -22.96 -23.21 -0.44
CA PHE A 429 -23.44 -23.32 -1.83
C PHE A 429 -24.94 -23.67 -1.94
N PHE A 430 -25.48 -24.33 -0.92
CA PHE A 430 -26.82 -24.92 -0.92
C PHE A 430 -27.76 -24.19 0.04
N GLU A 431 -29.07 -24.34 -0.16
CA GLU A 431 -30.11 -23.63 0.60
C GLU A 431 -29.90 -22.10 0.61
N GLN A 432 -29.48 -21.57 -0.53
CA GLN A 432 -29.35 -20.15 -0.79
C GLN A 432 -30.65 -19.59 -1.39
N SER A 433 -30.76 -18.27 -1.45
CA SER A 433 -31.96 -17.57 -1.93
C SER A 433 -32.42 -17.97 -3.32
N ASN A 434 -31.56 -18.58 -4.15
CA ASN A 434 -31.88 -19.04 -5.49
C ASN A 434 -32.02 -20.57 -5.63
N ASN A 435 -31.78 -21.35 -4.57
CA ASN A 435 -31.81 -22.81 -4.64
C ASN A 435 -32.38 -23.52 -3.40
N SER A 436 -33.17 -22.81 -2.60
CA SER A 436 -33.83 -23.32 -1.39
C SER A 436 -35.24 -23.87 -1.63
N ASN A 437 -35.77 -23.82 -2.86
CA ASN A 437 -37.08 -24.41 -3.15
C ASN A 437 -37.02 -25.95 -3.02
N PRO A 438 -38.14 -26.63 -2.68
CA PRO A 438 -38.13 -28.07 -2.39
C PRO A 438 -37.59 -28.96 -3.52
N GLU A 439 -37.83 -28.59 -4.79
CA GLU A 439 -37.32 -29.34 -5.94
C GLU A 439 -35.79 -29.24 -6.04
N PHE A 440 -35.25 -28.02 -5.92
CA PHE A 440 -33.82 -27.77 -6.02
C PHE A 440 -33.07 -28.33 -4.83
N VAL A 441 -33.66 -28.33 -3.63
CA VAL A 441 -33.07 -28.97 -2.44
C VAL A 441 -32.84 -30.46 -2.67
N LYS A 442 -33.79 -31.19 -3.27
CA LYS A 442 -33.60 -32.60 -3.62
C LYS A 442 -32.46 -32.80 -4.63
N LYS A 443 -32.41 -31.97 -5.67
CA LYS A 443 -31.32 -31.99 -6.67
C LYS A 443 -29.96 -31.71 -6.04
N ASN A 444 -29.88 -30.70 -5.16
CA ASN A 444 -28.68 -30.37 -4.40
C ASN A 444 -28.19 -31.56 -3.54
N MET A 445 -29.11 -32.26 -2.85
CA MET A 445 -28.77 -33.44 -2.05
C MET A 445 -28.18 -34.57 -2.90
N VAL A 446 -28.72 -34.81 -4.08
CA VAL A 446 -28.18 -35.80 -5.02
C VAL A 446 -26.77 -35.42 -5.46
N GLU A 447 -26.53 -34.15 -5.81
CA GLU A 447 -25.20 -33.65 -6.17
C GLU A 447 -24.21 -33.79 -5.00
N VAL A 448 -24.58 -33.46 -3.77
CA VAL A 448 -23.69 -33.56 -2.59
C VAL A 448 -23.34 -35.01 -2.25
N ASN A 449 -24.30 -35.93 -2.34
CA ASN A 449 -24.02 -37.37 -2.20
C ASN A 449 -23.01 -37.84 -3.28
N ALA A 450 -23.24 -37.47 -4.54
CA ALA A 450 -22.35 -37.83 -5.63
C ALA A 450 -20.95 -37.22 -5.49
N MET A 451 -20.84 -35.97 -5.05
CA MET A 451 -19.56 -35.31 -4.74
C MET A 451 -18.80 -36.05 -3.63
N ALA A 452 -19.50 -36.47 -2.57
CA ALA A 452 -18.89 -37.21 -1.47
C ALA A 452 -18.35 -38.57 -1.94
N ASP A 453 -19.08 -39.28 -2.79
CA ASP A 453 -18.61 -40.53 -3.38
C ASP A 453 -17.39 -40.34 -4.27
N PHE A 454 -17.44 -39.36 -5.17
CA PHE A 454 -16.32 -39.03 -6.05
C PHE A 454 -15.04 -38.66 -5.29
N VAL A 455 -15.13 -37.71 -4.35
CA VAL A 455 -13.96 -37.23 -3.59
C VAL A 455 -13.37 -38.35 -2.71
N PHE A 456 -14.20 -39.21 -2.13
CA PHE A 456 -13.71 -40.32 -1.31
C PHE A 456 -13.06 -41.43 -2.16
N GLU A 457 -13.63 -41.75 -3.33
CA GLU A 457 -13.05 -42.71 -4.27
C GLU A 457 -11.67 -42.25 -4.75
N LYS A 458 -11.53 -40.95 -5.01
CA LYS A 458 -10.27 -40.32 -5.43
C LYS A 458 -9.25 -40.12 -4.31
N SER A 459 -9.62 -40.40 -3.06
CA SER A 459 -8.74 -40.11 -1.94
C SER A 459 -7.61 -41.14 -1.80
N ALA A 460 -6.37 -40.66 -1.83
CA ALA A 460 -5.17 -41.44 -1.57
C ALA A 460 -5.13 -41.97 -0.13
N LYS A 461 -4.52 -43.14 0.03
CA LYS A 461 -4.31 -43.77 1.34
C LYS A 461 -3.29 -42.96 2.16
N TYR A 462 -3.52 -42.88 3.47
CA TYR A 462 -2.61 -42.24 4.43
C TYR A 462 -2.48 -43.10 5.68
N LYS A 463 -1.25 -43.24 6.19
CA LYS A 463 -0.94 -43.95 7.43
C LYS A 463 -0.36 -42.97 8.45
N PRO A 464 -1.03 -42.76 9.61
CA PRO A 464 -0.46 -42.04 10.74
C PRO A 464 0.86 -42.71 11.20
N PHE A 465 1.85 -41.91 11.57
CA PHE A 465 3.15 -42.40 12.04
C PHE A 465 3.25 -42.45 13.58
N ALA A 466 2.39 -41.71 14.28
CA ALA A 466 2.30 -41.69 15.73
C ALA A 466 0.98 -42.29 16.20
N ARG A 467 0.99 -42.87 17.40
CA ARG A 467 -0.18 -43.50 18.04
C ARG A 467 -0.60 -42.70 19.26
N TYR A 468 -1.90 -42.56 19.44
CA TYR A 468 -2.48 -41.96 20.65
C TYR A 468 -2.39 -42.96 21.81
N THR A 469 -1.83 -42.51 22.93
CA THR A 469 -1.55 -43.30 24.13
C THR A 469 -2.27 -42.76 25.38
N GLY A 470 -3.23 -41.85 25.22
CA GLY A 470 -3.98 -41.24 26.31
C GLY A 470 -3.41 -39.90 26.81
N GLY A 471 -4.26 -38.88 26.87
CA GLY A 471 -3.93 -37.52 27.28
C GLY A 471 -4.80 -36.99 28.43
N ASN A 472 -4.35 -35.92 29.10
CA ASN A 472 -5.10 -35.16 30.08
C ASN A 472 -5.69 -33.92 29.38
N LYS A 473 -7.02 -33.81 29.43
CA LYS A 473 -7.79 -32.74 28.77
C LYS A 473 -7.43 -31.35 29.29
N ASP A 474 -7.28 -31.17 30.60
CA ASP A 474 -7.06 -29.87 31.22
C ASP A 474 -5.64 -29.35 30.91
N ARG A 475 -4.64 -30.24 30.93
CA ARG A 475 -3.30 -29.91 30.44
C ARG A 475 -3.30 -29.59 28.95
N GLY A 476 -4.05 -30.35 28.14
CA GLY A 476 -4.22 -30.08 26.71
C GLY A 476 -4.82 -28.70 26.44
N LYS A 477 -5.84 -28.30 27.23
CA LYS A 477 -6.45 -26.97 27.18
C LYS A 477 -5.41 -25.88 27.51
N ALA A 478 -4.64 -26.04 28.58
CA ALA A 478 -3.59 -25.08 28.95
C ALA A 478 -2.49 -24.96 27.87
N LEU A 479 -2.05 -26.09 27.30
CA LEU A 479 -1.00 -26.14 26.28
C LEU A 479 -1.37 -25.39 25.00
N ILE A 480 -2.63 -25.43 24.56
CA ILE A 480 -3.07 -24.68 23.37
C ILE A 480 -2.82 -23.17 23.51
N ASN A 481 -3.03 -22.62 24.70
CA ASN A 481 -2.77 -21.22 24.98
C ASN A 481 -1.27 -20.94 25.12
N GLN A 482 -0.53 -21.81 25.81
CA GLN A 482 0.88 -21.57 26.16
C GLN A 482 1.85 -21.76 24.99
N VAL A 483 1.61 -22.74 24.11
CA VAL A 483 2.56 -23.09 23.04
C VAL A 483 2.51 -22.10 21.87
N GLY A 484 1.39 -21.37 21.71
CA GLY A 484 1.20 -20.38 20.64
C GLY A 484 0.19 -20.77 19.57
N CYS A 485 -0.60 -21.85 19.75
CA CYS A 485 -1.62 -22.26 18.79
C CYS A 485 -2.64 -21.15 18.51
N MET A 486 -2.94 -20.32 19.51
CA MET A 486 -3.89 -19.20 19.43
C MET A 486 -3.45 -18.05 18.50
N GLY A 487 -2.20 -18.04 18.02
CA GLY A 487 -1.74 -17.08 17.02
C GLY A 487 -2.28 -17.33 15.61
N CYS A 488 -2.81 -18.53 15.36
CA CYS A 488 -3.45 -18.89 14.10
C CYS A 488 -4.83 -19.55 14.30
N HIS A 489 -5.17 -20.00 15.50
CA HIS A 489 -6.39 -20.74 15.79
C HIS A 489 -7.26 -20.05 16.84
N GLY A 490 -8.58 -20.23 16.73
CA GLY A 490 -9.55 -19.80 17.72
C GLY A 490 -10.23 -21.01 18.35
N VAL A 491 -10.57 -20.92 19.64
CA VAL A 491 -11.24 -21.99 20.39
C VAL A 491 -12.24 -21.36 21.36
N GLU A 492 -13.43 -21.94 21.43
CA GLU A 492 -14.49 -21.46 22.31
C GLU A 492 -14.07 -21.59 23.79
N GLY A 493 -14.39 -20.57 24.60
CA GLY A 493 -14.04 -20.54 26.02
C GLY A 493 -12.63 -20.02 26.31
N PHE A 494 -11.88 -19.60 25.29
CA PHE A 494 -10.78 -18.65 25.44
C PHE A 494 -11.28 -17.26 25.06
N PRO A 495 -10.72 -16.17 25.62
CA PRO A 495 -11.00 -14.86 25.07
C PRO A 495 -10.66 -14.91 23.57
N GLU A 496 -11.46 -14.21 22.76
CA GLU A 496 -11.06 -13.97 21.38
C GLU A 496 -9.86 -13.03 21.45
N ASN A 497 -8.66 -13.61 21.64
CA ASN A 497 -7.40 -12.94 21.94
C ASN A 497 -6.92 -12.05 20.76
N SER A 498 -7.78 -11.73 19.81
CA SER A 498 -7.57 -10.68 18.83
C SER A 498 -8.92 -10.12 18.41
N LYS A 499 -9.21 -8.88 18.81
CA LYS A 499 -10.35 -8.09 18.29
C LYS A 499 -10.13 -7.64 16.83
N LYS A 500 -9.09 -8.10 16.14
CA LYS A 500 -8.86 -7.79 14.73
C LYS A 500 -9.46 -8.87 13.83
N VAL A 501 -10.07 -8.42 12.73
CA VAL A 501 -10.55 -9.27 11.64
C VAL A 501 -9.39 -10.17 11.16
N ASN A 502 -9.53 -11.50 11.28
CA ASN A 502 -8.65 -12.56 10.75
C ASN A 502 -7.29 -12.83 11.42
N ALA A 503 -7.22 -12.93 12.74
CA ALA A 503 -6.08 -13.59 13.41
C ALA A 503 -5.98 -15.12 13.15
N LEU A 504 -6.73 -15.65 12.17
CA LEU A 504 -7.00 -17.08 11.97
C LEU A 504 -6.50 -17.58 10.61
N ALA A 505 -5.18 -17.69 10.43
CA ALA A 505 -4.62 -18.45 9.30
C ALA A 505 -4.99 -19.95 9.39
N GLY A 506 -5.30 -20.44 10.59
CA GLY A 506 -5.80 -21.78 10.87
C GLY A 506 -7.31 -21.82 11.13
N PRO A 507 -7.94 -23.00 11.04
CA PRO A 507 -9.37 -23.17 11.37
C PRO A 507 -9.65 -22.96 12.86
N TYR A 508 -10.87 -22.54 13.18
CA TYR A 508 -11.38 -22.56 14.54
C TYR A 508 -11.52 -24.02 15.03
N LEU A 509 -10.98 -24.34 16.20
CA LEU A 509 -10.77 -25.73 16.64
C LEU A 509 -11.96 -26.33 17.40
N THR A 510 -12.93 -25.52 17.85
CA THR A 510 -14.18 -26.05 18.42
C THR A 510 -14.87 -26.96 17.41
N GLY A 511 -15.24 -28.17 17.86
CA GLY A 511 -15.84 -29.22 17.03
C GLY A 511 -14.84 -30.20 16.43
N THR A 512 -13.52 -30.05 16.67
CA THR A 512 -12.49 -30.93 16.09
C THR A 512 -12.76 -32.42 16.32
N GLY A 513 -13.29 -32.81 17.48
CA GLY A 513 -13.64 -34.19 17.80
C GLY A 513 -14.79 -34.77 16.98
N SER A 514 -15.62 -33.93 16.36
CA SER A 514 -16.64 -34.34 15.39
C SER A 514 -16.09 -34.44 13.97
N LYS A 515 -15.01 -33.71 13.67
CA LYS A 515 -14.36 -33.67 12.35
C LYS A 515 -13.36 -34.78 12.14
N VAL A 516 -12.48 -35.00 13.12
CA VAL A 516 -11.37 -35.94 13.00
C VAL A 516 -11.81 -37.31 13.48
N LYS A 517 -11.74 -38.31 12.59
CA LYS A 517 -12.22 -39.67 12.91
C LYS A 517 -11.23 -40.54 13.70
N SER A 518 -9.96 -40.14 13.79
CA SER A 518 -8.90 -40.93 14.42
C SER A 518 -7.98 -40.05 15.27
N ALA A 519 -7.78 -40.42 16.54
CA ALA A 519 -6.84 -39.74 17.44
C ALA A 519 -5.38 -39.91 16.98
N ASP A 520 -5.02 -41.07 16.40
CA ASP A 520 -3.69 -41.31 15.82
C ASP A 520 -3.38 -40.33 14.68
N TRP A 521 -4.40 -40.02 13.87
CA TRP A 521 -4.28 -38.99 12.84
C TRP A 521 -3.94 -37.63 13.47
N LEU A 522 -4.63 -37.25 14.55
CA LEU A 522 -4.45 -35.94 15.19
C LEU A 522 -3.07 -35.82 15.86
N VAL A 523 -2.61 -36.84 16.58
CA VAL A 523 -1.26 -36.85 17.18
C VAL A 523 -0.19 -36.73 16.08
N SER A 524 -0.34 -37.50 14.99
CA SER A 524 0.59 -37.44 13.86
C SER A 524 0.59 -36.05 13.20
N TRP A 525 -0.59 -35.46 13.00
CA TRP A 525 -0.75 -34.11 12.45
C TRP A 525 -0.08 -33.06 13.34
N LEU A 526 -0.31 -33.11 14.65
CA LEU A 526 0.27 -32.14 15.60
C LEU A 526 1.81 -32.22 15.67
N LYS A 527 2.38 -33.42 15.52
CA LYS A 527 3.84 -33.61 15.54
C LYS A 527 4.51 -33.22 14.22
N LYS A 528 3.96 -33.65 13.09
CA LYS A 528 4.54 -33.43 11.74
C LYS A 528 3.43 -33.25 10.68
N PRO A 529 2.85 -32.03 10.57
CA PRO A 529 1.80 -31.74 9.59
C PRO A 529 2.20 -32.06 8.14
N SER A 530 3.48 -31.81 7.79
CA SER A 530 4.04 -32.06 6.46
C SER A 530 4.02 -33.52 6.01
N HIS A 531 3.85 -34.47 6.94
CA HIS A 531 3.68 -35.89 6.61
C HIS A 531 2.31 -36.16 5.95
N TYR A 532 1.28 -35.41 6.34
CA TYR A 532 -0.04 -35.50 5.71
C TYR A 532 -0.11 -34.65 4.43
N ASP A 533 0.32 -33.39 4.51
CA ASP A 533 0.31 -32.45 3.38
C ASP A 533 1.64 -31.65 3.34
N PRO A 534 2.52 -31.90 2.35
CA PRO A 534 3.82 -31.24 2.27
C PRO A 534 3.71 -29.72 2.06
N ASN A 535 2.59 -29.24 1.52
CA ASN A 535 2.33 -27.83 1.23
C ASN A 535 1.57 -27.12 2.36
N THR A 536 1.34 -27.78 3.50
CA THR A 536 0.61 -27.18 4.61
C THR A 536 1.37 -26.02 5.24
N ILE A 537 0.64 -24.96 5.59
CA ILE A 537 1.16 -23.86 6.40
C ILE A 537 1.14 -24.16 7.90
N MET A 538 0.47 -25.24 8.35
CA MET A 538 0.49 -25.64 9.75
C MET A 538 1.92 -26.04 10.14
N PRO A 539 2.57 -25.34 11.07
CA PRO A 539 3.94 -25.67 11.44
C PRO A 539 4.00 -26.81 12.46
N SER A 540 5.21 -27.34 12.67
CA SER A 540 5.51 -28.14 13.85
C SER A 540 5.89 -27.24 15.02
N PHE A 541 5.23 -27.40 16.16
CA PHE A 541 5.61 -26.77 17.43
C PHE A 541 6.59 -27.62 18.26
N ARG A 542 7.14 -28.68 17.65
CA ARG A 542 8.09 -29.61 18.30
C ARG A 542 7.53 -30.15 19.62
N LEU A 543 6.26 -30.57 19.58
CA LEU A 543 5.56 -31.11 20.75
C LEU A 543 6.17 -32.45 21.16
N THR A 544 6.32 -32.66 22.46
CA THR A 544 6.62 -33.99 23.00
C THR A 544 5.45 -34.94 22.78
N ASP A 545 5.68 -36.24 22.92
CA ASP A 545 4.58 -37.22 22.85
C ASP A 545 3.49 -36.94 23.88
N ARG A 546 3.87 -36.54 25.09
CA ARG A 546 2.91 -36.22 26.14
C ARG A 546 2.07 -34.99 25.79
N GLU A 547 2.71 -33.93 25.31
CA GLU A 547 2.01 -32.70 24.91
C GLU A 547 1.04 -32.95 23.75
N ALA A 548 1.49 -33.67 22.72
CA ALA A 548 0.65 -34.01 21.57
C ALA A 548 -0.57 -34.86 21.97
N ASN A 549 -0.39 -35.81 22.89
CA ASN A 549 -1.49 -36.61 23.44
C ASN A 549 -2.44 -35.78 24.30
N ASP A 550 -1.94 -34.91 25.18
CA ASP A 550 -2.77 -34.04 26.02
C ASP A 550 -3.62 -33.08 25.17
N ILE A 551 -3.02 -32.43 24.17
CA ILE A 551 -3.73 -31.57 23.20
C ILE A 551 -4.76 -32.38 22.41
N THR A 552 -4.40 -33.58 21.95
CA THR A 552 -5.34 -34.48 21.24
C THR A 552 -6.52 -34.84 22.12
N ALA A 553 -6.32 -35.18 23.40
CA ALA A 553 -7.39 -35.49 24.33
C ALA A 553 -8.37 -34.31 24.50
N TYR A 554 -7.84 -33.09 24.58
CA TYR A 554 -8.67 -31.89 24.63
C TYR A 554 -9.46 -31.67 23.34
N LEU A 555 -8.79 -31.63 22.18
CA LEU A 555 -9.43 -31.36 20.89
C LEU A 555 -10.46 -32.42 20.49
N MET A 556 -10.18 -33.70 20.75
CA MET A 556 -11.12 -34.80 20.50
C MET A 556 -12.34 -34.75 21.43
N SER A 557 -12.23 -34.09 22.59
CA SER A 557 -13.37 -33.86 23.49
C SER A 557 -14.31 -32.73 23.01
N LEU A 558 -13.84 -31.87 22.10
CA LEU A 558 -14.64 -30.78 21.55
C LEU A 558 -15.53 -31.33 20.42
N LYS A 559 -16.75 -31.74 20.77
CA LYS A 559 -17.74 -32.26 19.82
C LYS A 559 -18.91 -31.29 19.62
N ASN A 560 -19.46 -31.29 18.41
CA ASN A 560 -20.70 -30.62 18.06
C ASN A 560 -21.77 -31.69 17.74
N LYS A 561 -22.52 -32.13 18.77
CA LYS A 561 -23.53 -33.18 18.62
C LYS A 561 -24.65 -32.80 17.65
N LYS A 562 -25.08 -31.53 17.66
CA LYS A 562 -26.12 -31.04 16.74
C LYS A 562 -25.70 -31.21 15.28
N PHE A 563 -24.43 -30.96 14.97
CA PHE A 563 -23.89 -31.17 13.62
C PHE A 563 -23.73 -32.66 13.26
N GLU A 564 -23.37 -33.50 14.23
CA GLU A 564 -23.30 -34.97 14.05
C GLU A 564 -24.68 -35.60 13.80
N GLU A 565 -25.75 -35.00 14.32
CA GLU A 565 -27.13 -35.47 14.18
C GLU A 565 -27.79 -35.07 12.85
N LEU A 566 -27.17 -34.18 12.06
CA LEU A 566 -27.66 -33.85 10.73
C LEU A 566 -27.75 -35.13 9.87
N ARG A 567 -28.98 -35.47 9.46
CA ARG A 567 -29.26 -36.63 8.62
C ARG A 567 -29.34 -36.20 7.17
N PHE A 568 -28.56 -36.88 6.33
CA PHE A 568 -28.58 -36.68 4.89
C PHE A 568 -29.23 -37.91 4.24
N GLU A 569 -30.28 -37.70 3.43
CA GLU A 569 -30.94 -38.82 2.75
C GLU A 569 -30.00 -39.48 1.74
N SER A 570 -30.24 -40.77 1.48
CA SER A 570 -29.55 -41.51 0.44
C SER A 570 -29.82 -40.92 -0.94
N ILE A 571 -28.88 -41.13 -1.87
CA ILE A 571 -29.01 -40.63 -3.23
C ILE A 571 -30.27 -41.17 -3.94
N ASP A 572 -31.11 -40.27 -4.43
CA ASP A 572 -32.19 -40.62 -5.35
C ASP A 572 -31.59 -40.90 -6.73
N LYS A 573 -31.58 -42.19 -7.12
CA LYS A 573 -30.98 -42.65 -8.37
C LYS A 573 -31.73 -42.15 -9.60
N LYS A 574 -33.04 -41.95 -9.52
CA LYS A 574 -33.84 -41.45 -10.64
C LYS A 574 -33.46 -40.00 -10.91
N LEU A 575 -33.43 -39.18 -9.86
CA LEU A 575 -33.06 -37.77 -9.97
C LEU A 575 -31.59 -37.59 -10.36
N ARG A 576 -30.69 -38.48 -9.91
CA ARG A 576 -29.29 -38.54 -10.37
C ARG A 576 -29.21 -38.71 -11.89
N ASP A 577 -29.94 -39.67 -12.42
CA ASP A 577 -29.93 -39.99 -13.84
C ASP A 577 -30.55 -38.86 -14.68
N GLU A 578 -31.60 -38.20 -14.18
CA GLU A 578 -32.18 -37.00 -14.78
C GLU A 578 -31.17 -35.83 -14.85
N LEU A 579 -30.46 -35.55 -13.75
CA LEU A 579 -29.43 -34.50 -13.69
C LEU A 579 -28.26 -34.78 -14.65
N LEU A 580 -27.82 -36.03 -14.76
CA LEU A 580 -26.77 -36.41 -15.71
C LEU A 580 -27.19 -36.18 -17.15
N VAL A 581 -28.42 -36.58 -17.51
CA VAL A 581 -28.95 -36.33 -18.86
C VAL A 581 -29.05 -34.83 -19.12
N GLU A 582 -29.53 -34.03 -18.15
CA GLU A 582 -29.54 -32.56 -18.25
C GLU A 582 -28.13 -32.00 -18.50
N TYR A 583 -27.11 -32.47 -17.78
CA TYR A 583 -25.73 -32.01 -17.95
C TYR A 583 -25.07 -32.47 -19.25
N PHE A 584 -25.34 -33.68 -19.72
CA PHE A 584 -24.87 -34.12 -21.04
C PHE A 584 -25.55 -33.33 -22.16
N SER A 585 -26.84 -33.02 -22.00
CA SER A 585 -27.62 -32.25 -22.99
C SER A 585 -27.16 -30.80 -23.18
N ALA A 586 -26.23 -30.31 -22.34
CA ALA A 586 -25.62 -29.00 -22.54
C ALA A 586 -24.77 -28.93 -23.83
N PHE A 587 -24.22 -30.06 -24.28
CA PHE A 587 -23.38 -30.14 -25.48
C PHE A 587 -23.79 -31.26 -26.45
N ASP A 588 -24.58 -32.24 -25.99
CA ASP A 588 -25.09 -33.33 -26.82
C ASP A 588 -26.59 -33.19 -27.10
N THR A 589 -27.09 -33.89 -28.12
CA THR A 589 -28.53 -34.10 -28.28
C THR A 589 -29.09 -34.94 -27.14
N LEU A 590 -30.39 -34.80 -26.84
CA LEU A 590 -31.05 -35.57 -25.78
C LEU A 590 -30.90 -37.10 -25.96
N GLU A 591 -30.93 -37.58 -27.19
CA GLU A 591 -30.72 -39.00 -27.50
C GLU A 591 -29.30 -39.46 -27.17
N LYS A 592 -28.28 -38.69 -27.56
CA LYS A 592 -26.88 -38.97 -27.22
C LYS A 592 -26.63 -38.90 -25.72
N ALA A 593 -27.24 -37.94 -25.03
CA ALA A 593 -27.17 -37.82 -23.57
C ALA A 593 -27.73 -39.07 -22.87
N LYS A 594 -28.91 -39.54 -23.28
CA LYS A 594 -29.52 -40.78 -22.76
C LYS A 594 -28.69 -42.02 -23.09
N ALA A 595 -28.12 -42.11 -24.29
CA ALA A 595 -27.24 -43.21 -24.67
C ALA A 595 -25.96 -43.26 -23.83
N LYS A 596 -25.33 -42.11 -23.54
CA LYS A 596 -24.18 -42.01 -22.64
C LYS A 596 -24.50 -42.51 -21.24
N LEU A 597 -25.65 -42.10 -20.68
CA LEU A 597 -26.10 -42.58 -19.38
C LEU A 597 -26.31 -44.11 -19.38
N ALA A 598 -26.95 -44.65 -20.42
CA ALA A 598 -27.25 -46.08 -20.53
C ALA A 598 -25.98 -46.95 -20.58
N ALA A 599 -24.87 -46.43 -21.12
CA ALA A 599 -23.58 -47.10 -21.18
C ALA A 599 -22.82 -47.15 -19.84
N MET A 600 -23.25 -46.39 -18.83
CA MET A 600 -22.62 -46.33 -17.51
C MET A 600 -23.33 -47.25 -16.51
N ASP A 601 -22.55 -47.95 -15.69
CA ASP A 601 -23.08 -48.66 -14.51
C ASP A 601 -23.45 -47.69 -13.38
N ASP A 602 -24.09 -48.20 -12.31
CA ASP A 602 -24.58 -47.38 -11.20
C ASP A 602 -23.48 -46.60 -10.48
N LYS A 603 -22.30 -47.19 -10.29
CA LYS A 603 -21.17 -46.53 -9.63
C LYS A 603 -20.60 -45.45 -10.55
N ALA A 604 -20.41 -45.75 -11.82
CA ALA A 604 -19.90 -44.83 -12.83
C ALA A 604 -20.81 -43.61 -12.98
N ARG A 605 -22.15 -43.79 -12.99
CA ARG A 605 -23.11 -42.67 -13.00
C ARG A 605 -22.92 -41.75 -11.80
N THR A 606 -22.84 -42.31 -10.59
CA THR A 606 -22.65 -41.50 -9.38
C THR A 606 -21.32 -40.76 -9.38
N LEU A 607 -20.23 -41.40 -9.80
CA LEU A 607 -18.91 -40.76 -9.88
C LEU A 607 -18.86 -39.67 -10.96
N GLU A 608 -19.48 -39.89 -12.11
CA GLU A 608 -19.57 -38.90 -13.19
C GLU A 608 -20.39 -37.68 -12.76
N LEU A 609 -21.51 -37.89 -12.05
CA LEU A 609 -22.27 -36.77 -11.49
C LEU A 609 -21.42 -36.03 -10.46
N GLY A 610 -20.73 -36.74 -9.57
CA GLY A 610 -19.86 -36.14 -8.56
C GLY A 610 -18.75 -35.28 -9.18
N HIS A 611 -18.08 -35.79 -10.21
CA HIS A 611 -17.10 -35.04 -11.00
C HIS A 611 -17.73 -33.78 -11.60
N ARG A 612 -18.88 -33.89 -12.28
CA ARG A 612 -19.56 -32.72 -12.87
C ARG A 612 -19.99 -31.70 -11.83
N SER A 613 -20.49 -32.13 -10.67
CA SER A 613 -20.92 -31.24 -9.59
C SER A 613 -19.74 -30.52 -8.93
N VAL A 614 -18.61 -31.21 -8.69
CA VAL A 614 -17.34 -30.57 -8.25
C VAL A 614 -16.91 -29.49 -9.26
N GLY A 615 -17.04 -29.81 -10.56
CA GLY A 615 -16.78 -28.87 -11.66
C GLY A 615 -17.72 -27.66 -11.67
N LYS A 616 -19.03 -27.92 -11.55
CA LYS A 616 -20.12 -26.93 -11.57
C LYS A 616 -19.95 -25.87 -10.48
N TYR A 617 -19.59 -26.30 -9.27
CA TYR A 617 -19.42 -25.39 -8.12
C TYR A 617 -17.98 -24.87 -7.98
N GLY A 618 -17.06 -25.30 -8.84
CA GLY A 618 -15.68 -24.84 -8.84
C GLY A 618 -14.91 -25.21 -7.58
N CYS A 619 -15.21 -26.35 -6.93
CA CYS A 619 -14.55 -26.70 -5.66
C CYS A 619 -13.03 -26.86 -5.84
N TYR A 620 -12.58 -27.21 -7.05
CA TYR A 620 -11.17 -27.31 -7.44
C TYR A 620 -10.42 -25.97 -7.42
N SER A 621 -11.12 -24.83 -7.48
CA SER A 621 -10.55 -23.49 -7.37
C SER A 621 -9.96 -23.26 -5.97
N CYS A 622 -10.59 -23.84 -4.95
CA CYS A 622 -10.14 -23.74 -3.55
C CYS A 622 -9.41 -24.99 -3.07
N HIS A 623 -9.72 -26.17 -3.61
CA HIS A 623 -9.19 -27.44 -3.13
C HIS A 623 -8.30 -28.13 -4.17
N ASN A 624 -7.28 -28.86 -3.70
CA ASN A 624 -6.61 -29.87 -4.52
C ASN A 624 -7.45 -31.15 -4.53
N ILE A 625 -7.88 -31.57 -5.72
CA ILE A 625 -8.75 -32.71 -5.97
C ILE A 625 -8.22 -33.40 -7.23
N ASP A 626 -7.94 -34.70 -7.14
CA ASP A 626 -7.48 -35.51 -8.27
C ASP A 626 -8.50 -35.49 -9.42
N GLY A 627 -8.03 -35.20 -10.64
CA GLY A 627 -8.85 -35.10 -11.85
C GLY A 627 -9.30 -33.68 -12.23
N PHE A 628 -8.82 -32.64 -11.53
CA PHE A 628 -9.09 -31.23 -11.83
C PHE A 628 -7.83 -30.38 -12.03
N GLU A 629 -6.70 -31.02 -12.31
CA GLU A 629 -5.42 -30.36 -12.54
C GLU A 629 -5.52 -29.42 -13.76
N GLY A 630 -4.93 -28.23 -13.66
CA GLY A 630 -4.86 -27.27 -14.77
C GLY A 630 -6.19 -26.60 -15.18
N ARG A 631 -7.30 -26.84 -14.48
CA ARG A 631 -8.58 -26.15 -14.73
C ARG A 631 -8.46 -24.65 -14.45
N THR A 632 -9.03 -23.84 -15.33
CA THR A 632 -9.13 -22.39 -15.14
C THR A 632 -10.12 -22.03 -14.03
N PRO A 633 -9.91 -20.90 -13.33
CA PRO A 633 -10.88 -20.40 -12.36
C PRO A 633 -12.29 -20.21 -12.95
N ILE A 634 -13.32 -20.43 -12.14
CA ILE A 634 -14.74 -20.41 -12.58
C ILE A 634 -15.37 -19.00 -12.58
N GLY A 635 -14.81 -18.08 -11.81
CA GLY A 635 -15.35 -16.73 -11.61
C GLY A 635 -14.89 -15.76 -12.70
N PRO A 636 -15.66 -14.68 -12.96
CA PRO A 636 -15.23 -13.61 -13.85
C PRO A 636 -13.96 -12.93 -13.35
N GLU A 637 -13.14 -12.40 -14.26
CA GLU A 637 -11.95 -11.63 -13.93
C GLU A 637 -12.31 -10.33 -13.20
N LEU A 638 -11.55 -10.00 -12.14
CA LEU A 638 -11.75 -8.81 -11.31
C LEU A 638 -10.70 -7.72 -11.54
N SER A 639 -9.66 -7.96 -12.34
CA SER A 639 -8.52 -7.05 -12.56
C SER A 639 -8.91 -5.62 -12.99
N ALA A 640 -10.06 -5.45 -13.63
CA ALA A 640 -10.56 -4.17 -14.13
C ALA A 640 -12.03 -3.88 -13.76
N ILE A 641 -12.58 -4.54 -12.73
CA ILE A 641 -13.99 -4.37 -12.36
C ILE A 641 -14.34 -2.94 -11.91
N GLY A 642 -13.37 -2.20 -11.34
CA GLY A 642 -13.52 -0.82 -10.90
C GLY A 642 -13.82 0.17 -12.03
N THR A 643 -13.52 -0.19 -13.28
CA THR A 643 -13.81 0.64 -14.47
C THR A 643 -14.89 0.06 -15.37
N LYS A 644 -15.46 -1.09 -15.00
CA LYS A 644 -16.60 -1.68 -15.70
C LYS A 644 -17.77 -0.68 -15.71
N PRO A 645 -18.34 -0.35 -16.89
CA PRO A 645 -19.49 0.55 -16.98
C PRO A 645 -20.68 0.03 -16.16
N LEU A 646 -21.41 0.94 -15.51
CA LEU A 646 -22.55 0.59 -14.66
C LEU A 646 -23.65 -0.19 -15.42
N THR A 647 -23.83 0.10 -16.71
CA THR A 647 -24.77 -0.58 -17.61
C THR A 647 -24.45 -2.06 -17.84
N GLN A 648 -23.24 -2.52 -17.50
CA GLN A 648 -22.84 -3.92 -17.60
C GLN A 648 -23.01 -4.69 -16.27
N PHE A 649 -23.57 -4.05 -15.25
CA PHE A 649 -23.99 -4.71 -14.01
C PHE A 649 -25.47 -5.05 -14.10
N GLY A 650 -25.80 -6.34 -13.98
CA GLY A 650 -27.17 -6.80 -13.95
C GLY A 650 -27.77 -6.60 -12.56
N PHE A 651 -28.78 -5.74 -12.42
CA PHE A 651 -29.50 -5.52 -11.16
C PHE A 651 -30.69 -6.49 -10.97
N GLY A 652 -31.09 -7.23 -12.01
CA GLY A 652 -32.24 -8.14 -11.95
C GLY A 652 -33.51 -7.42 -11.48
N HIS A 653 -34.30 -8.07 -10.63
CA HIS A 653 -35.50 -7.50 -9.99
C HIS A 653 -35.21 -6.95 -8.57
N GLN A 654 -33.98 -6.50 -8.31
CA GLN A 654 -33.54 -6.04 -6.98
C GLN A 654 -33.59 -4.50 -6.87
N TYR A 655 -34.73 -3.97 -6.43
CA TYR A 655 -34.99 -2.52 -6.33
C TYR A 655 -34.50 -1.87 -5.03
N ASP A 656 -34.11 -2.67 -4.04
CA ASP A 656 -33.57 -2.21 -2.75
C ASP A 656 -32.07 -1.87 -2.81
N VAL A 657 -31.39 -2.24 -3.89
CA VAL A 657 -29.97 -1.97 -4.12
C VAL A 657 -29.79 -0.59 -4.76
N GLU A 658 -28.89 0.20 -4.20
CA GLU A 658 -28.49 1.47 -4.80
C GLU A 658 -27.92 1.22 -6.20
N HIS A 659 -28.39 1.98 -7.20
CA HIS A 659 -27.98 1.83 -8.60
C HIS A 659 -26.60 2.47 -8.84
N SER A 660 -25.56 1.91 -8.21
CA SER A 660 -24.16 2.32 -8.28
C SER A 660 -23.23 1.11 -8.28
N ARG A 661 -21.98 1.30 -8.71
CA ARG A 661 -20.99 0.20 -8.80
C ARG A 661 -20.65 -0.35 -7.42
N ASP A 662 -20.36 0.53 -6.46
CA ASP A 662 -20.08 0.19 -5.08
C ASP A 662 -21.31 -0.44 -4.40
N GLY A 663 -22.52 0.09 -4.66
CA GLY A 663 -23.77 -0.48 -4.19
C GLY A 663 -23.97 -1.93 -4.68
N TRP A 664 -23.76 -2.17 -5.97
CA TRP A 664 -23.87 -3.51 -6.57
C TRP A 664 -22.83 -4.47 -6.00
N ILE A 665 -21.54 -4.07 -5.94
CA ILE A 665 -20.46 -4.93 -5.43
C ILE A 665 -20.72 -5.31 -3.97
N LYS A 666 -21.05 -4.33 -3.13
CA LYS A 666 -21.34 -4.57 -1.71
C LYS A 666 -22.55 -5.51 -1.56
N ALA A 667 -23.63 -5.25 -2.28
CA ALA A 667 -24.82 -6.12 -2.29
C ALA A 667 -24.51 -7.55 -2.77
N HIS A 668 -23.65 -7.69 -3.77
CA HIS A 668 -23.19 -8.97 -4.30
C HIS A 668 -22.36 -9.74 -3.27
N LEU A 669 -21.46 -9.07 -2.54
CA LEU A 669 -20.65 -9.70 -1.49
C LEU A 669 -21.48 -10.21 -0.31
N LEU A 670 -22.54 -9.47 0.07
CA LEU A 670 -23.44 -9.85 1.16
C LEU A 670 -24.39 -11.00 0.79
N ASN A 671 -24.93 -10.99 -0.44
CA ASN A 671 -25.74 -12.08 -0.98
C ASN A 671 -25.48 -12.26 -2.49
N PRO A 672 -24.52 -13.12 -2.88
CA PRO A 672 -24.18 -13.32 -4.28
C PRO A 672 -25.31 -13.95 -5.11
N ARG A 673 -26.26 -14.63 -4.47
CA ARG A 673 -27.37 -15.37 -5.12
C ARG A 673 -28.62 -14.53 -5.31
N ARG A 674 -28.61 -13.27 -4.84
CA ARG A 674 -29.77 -12.37 -4.92
C ARG A 674 -30.23 -12.08 -6.35
N TRP A 675 -29.32 -12.16 -7.32
CA TRP A 675 -29.59 -11.75 -8.70
C TRP A 675 -30.54 -12.68 -9.44
N ASP A 676 -30.81 -13.87 -8.91
CA ASP A 676 -31.80 -14.80 -9.44
C ASP A 676 -33.15 -14.71 -8.71
N ILE A 677 -33.27 -13.91 -7.65
CA ILE A 677 -34.54 -13.78 -6.91
C ILE A 677 -35.59 -13.14 -7.83
N GLY A 678 -36.70 -13.85 -8.00
CA GLY A 678 -37.80 -13.43 -8.89
C GLY A 678 -37.57 -13.70 -10.38
N ILE A 679 -36.49 -14.40 -10.74
CA ILE A 679 -36.20 -14.82 -12.12
C ILE A 679 -36.41 -16.33 -12.25
N ASP A 680 -37.23 -16.74 -13.21
CA ASP A 680 -37.42 -18.16 -13.52
C ASP A 680 -36.21 -18.73 -14.27
N LYS A 681 -35.40 -19.54 -13.58
CA LYS A 681 -34.19 -20.18 -14.13
C LYS A 681 -34.20 -21.67 -13.84
N SER A 682 -33.74 -22.45 -14.81
CA SER A 682 -33.50 -23.88 -14.64
C SER A 682 -32.38 -24.14 -13.63
N PHE A 683 -32.37 -25.34 -13.03
CA PHE A 683 -31.39 -25.73 -12.01
C PHE A 683 -29.92 -25.66 -12.50
N LYS A 684 -29.66 -25.86 -13.79
CA LYS A 684 -28.31 -25.76 -14.37
C LYS A 684 -27.83 -24.30 -14.57
N ASP A 685 -28.76 -23.35 -14.71
CA ASP A 685 -28.51 -21.97 -15.14
C ASP A 685 -28.50 -20.94 -14.01
N ILE A 686 -28.89 -21.35 -12.79
CA ILE A 686 -28.78 -20.48 -11.61
C ILE A 686 -27.32 -20.05 -11.36
N THR A 687 -27.14 -18.85 -10.82
CA THR A 687 -25.85 -18.33 -10.37
C THR A 687 -25.22 -19.23 -9.31
N LYS A 688 -23.88 -19.25 -9.23
CA LYS A 688 -23.11 -20.28 -8.49
C LYS A 688 -22.12 -19.73 -7.46
N MET A 689 -21.95 -18.41 -7.34
CA MET A 689 -21.04 -17.84 -6.33
C MET A 689 -21.56 -18.13 -4.91
N PRO A 690 -20.82 -18.84 -4.07
CA PRO A 690 -21.32 -19.27 -2.76
C PRO A 690 -21.40 -18.09 -1.78
N ASN A 691 -22.20 -18.26 -0.74
CA ASN A 691 -22.36 -17.23 0.29
C ASN A 691 -21.30 -17.41 1.39
N PHE A 692 -20.45 -16.40 1.56
CA PHE A 692 -19.41 -16.35 2.58
C PHE A 692 -19.92 -15.76 3.91
N TYR A 693 -21.14 -15.23 3.93
CA TYR A 693 -21.75 -14.57 5.08
C TYR A 693 -20.87 -13.45 5.65
N MET A 694 -20.40 -12.61 4.75
CA MET A 694 -19.58 -11.44 5.09
C MET A 694 -20.39 -10.48 5.95
N THR A 695 -19.73 -9.86 6.90
CA THR A 695 -20.29 -8.72 7.65
C THR A 695 -20.34 -7.47 6.76
N GLU A 696 -21.15 -6.49 7.15
CA GLU A 696 -21.22 -5.18 6.49
C GLU A 696 -19.86 -4.51 6.35
N ARG A 697 -18.99 -4.63 7.38
CA ARG A 697 -17.63 -4.07 7.37
C ARG A 697 -16.70 -4.80 6.40
N GLU A 698 -16.75 -6.14 6.39
CA GLU A 698 -15.96 -6.94 5.44
C GLU A 698 -16.38 -6.63 4.00
N ALA A 699 -17.69 -6.61 3.72
CA ALA A 699 -18.20 -6.25 2.39
C ALA A 699 -17.81 -4.82 1.99
N TYR A 700 -17.88 -3.86 2.90
CA TYR A 700 -17.48 -2.46 2.65
C TYR A 700 -15.98 -2.34 2.32
N THR A 701 -15.10 -2.88 3.16
CA THR A 701 -13.64 -2.81 2.96
C THR A 701 -13.21 -3.51 1.69
N MET A 702 -13.78 -4.69 1.40
CA MET A 702 -13.54 -5.40 0.15
C MET A 702 -14.06 -4.61 -1.05
N THR A 703 -15.21 -3.94 -0.95
CA THR A 703 -15.70 -3.06 -2.02
C THR A 703 -14.71 -1.94 -2.31
N VAL A 704 -14.12 -1.30 -1.29
CA VAL A 704 -13.06 -0.28 -1.46
C VAL A 704 -11.86 -0.85 -2.23
N ALA A 705 -11.40 -2.06 -1.90
CA ALA A 705 -10.30 -2.69 -2.64
C ALA A 705 -10.71 -3.04 -4.09
N ILE A 706 -11.88 -3.65 -4.29
CA ILE A 706 -12.36 -4.12 -5.60
C ILE A 706 -12.57 -2.97 -6.58
N ILE A 707 -13.13 -1.84 -6.15
CA ILE A 707 -13.30 -0.68 -7.07
C ILE A 707 -11.96 -0.01 -7.43
N GLY A 708 -10.89 -0.30 -6.68
CA GLY A 708 -9.53 0.11 -7.02
C GLY A 708 -8.88 -0.72 -8.12
N PHE A 709 -9.44 -1.88 -8.47
CA PHE A 709 -8.98 -2.70 -9.60
C PHE A 709 -9.48 -2.10 -10.92
N THR A 710 -8.68 -1.20 -11.48
CA THR A 710 -9.02 -0.41 -12.66
C THR A 710 -8.12 -0.71 -13.85
N ASN A 711 -8.63 -0.54 -15.07
CA ASN A 711 -7.80 -0.54 -16.29
C ASN A 711 -7.08 0.80 -16.55
N GLU A 712 -7.13 1.76 -15.62
CA GLU A 712 -6.41 3.03 -15.75
C GLU A 712 -4.90 2.74 -15.72
N ARG A 713 -4.21 3.10 -16.80
CA ARG A 713 -2.78 2.86 -16.92
C ARG A 713 -2.01 4.03 -16.32
N ILE A 714 -1.28 3.76 -15.25
CA ILE A 714 -0.33 4.72 -14.67
C ILE A 714 1.08 4.41 -15.22
N PRO A 715 1.68 5.30 -16.03
CA PRO A 715 3.09 5.23 -16.42
C PRO A 715 4.02 4.93 -15.26
N SER A 716 5.19 4.34 -15.53
CA SER A 716 6.15 3.99 -14.47
C SER A 716 6.64 5.22 -13.68
N ASP A 717 6.68 6.41 -14.29
CA ASP A 717 6.99 7.67 -13.61
C ASP A 717 5.89 8.13 -12.62
N GLY A 718 4.63 7.72 -12.84
CA GLY A 718 3.49 8.07 -11.97
C GLY A 718 3.19 7.03 -10.87
N ARG A 719 3.93 5.92 -10.84
CA ARG A 719 3.79 4.86 -9.82
C ARG A 719 4.86 4.99 -8.74
N LYS A 720 4.61 4.41 -7.56
CA LYS A 720 5.66 4.25 -6.55
C LYS A 720 6.75 3.36 -7.15
N ARG A 721 7.90 3.96 -7.46
CA ARG A 721 9.10 3.23 -7.85
C ARG A 721 9.72 2.66 -6.60
N LEU A 722 9.62 1.34 -6.47
CA LEU A 722 10.37 0.62 -5.47
C LEU A 722 11.85 0.66 -5.87
N ASP A 723 12.71 1.10 -4.97
CA ASP A 723 14.13 0.85 -5.12
C ASP A 723 14.42 -0.66 -5.00
N GLU A 724 15.64 -1.06 -5.35
CA GLU A 724 16.04 -2.47 -5.32
C GLU A 724 15.83 -3.11 -3.93
N HIS A 725 16.10 -2.37 -2.86
CA HIS A 725 15.96 -2.87 -1.49
C HIS A 725 14.49 -3.00 -1.09
N GLU A 726 13.66 -2.02 -1.47
CA GLU A 726 12.21 -2.04 -1.26
C GLU A 726 11.56 -3.23 -1.98
N ALA A 727 11.95 -3.48 -3.24
CA ALA A 727 11.43 -4.61 -4.02
C ALA A 727 11.77 -5.97 -3.37
N ILE A 728 13.01 -6.16 -2.93
CA ILE A 728 13.46 -7.37 -2.24
C ILE A 728 12.76 -7.53 -0.88
N PHE A 729 12.60 -6.43 -0.13
CA PHE A 729 11.86 -6.44 1.14
C PHE A 729 10.43 -6.93 0.96
N HIS A 730 9.70 -6.38 -0.02
CA HIS A 730 8.32 -6.79 -0.27
C HIS A 730 8.19 -8.24 -0.73
N GLU A 731 9.16 -8.79 -1.45
CA GLU A 731 9.17 -10.22 -1.79
C GLU A 731 9.31 -11.10 -0.54
N GLY A 732 10.18 -10.73 0.40
CA GLY A 732 10.26 -11.39 1.71
C GLY A 732 8.96 -11.30 2.51
N MET A 733 8.29 -10.14 2.46
CA MET A 733 7.02 -9.95 3.18
C MET A 733 5.87 -10.78 2.62
N LYS A 734 5.86 -11.12 1.33
CA LYS A 734 4.89 -12.09 0.77
C LYS A 734 5.00 -13.46 1.44
N VAL A 735 6.23 -13.92 1.69
CA VAL A 735 6.48 -15.18 2.42
C VAL A 735 6.03 -15.04 3.88
N ALA A 736 6.35 -13.92 4.54
CA ALA A 736 5.92 -13.65 5.91
C ALA A 736 4.39 -13.67 6.04
N ASN A 737 3.67 -13.14 5.06
CA ASN A 737 2.21 -13.17 5.01
C ASN A 737 1.66 -14.57 4.72
N LYS A 738 2.27 -15.32 3.78
CA LYS A 738 1.89 -16.71 3.47
C LYS A 738 1.86 -17.61 4.72
N TYR A 739 2.85 -17.46 5.60
CA TYR A 739 2.99 -18.25 6.83
C TYR A 739 2.46 -17.54 8.08
N ASN A 740 1.80 -16.40 7.93
CA ASN A 740 1.23 -15.59 9.02
C ASN A 740 2.26 -15.23 10.11
N CYS A 741 3.52 -14.96 9.73
CA CYS A 741 4.56 -14.55 10.67
C CYS A 741 4.15 -13.27 11.42
N ILE A 742 3.44 -12.36 10.74
CA ILE A 742 2.93 -11.10 11.29
C ILE A 742 1.79 -11.26 12.29
N GLY A 743 1.14 -12.43 12.35
CA GLY A 743 0.16 -12.73 13.40
C GLY A 743 0.80 -12.82 14.78
N CYS A 744 2.05 -13.30 14.84
CA CYS A 744 2.83 -13.36 16.09
C CYS A 744 3.79 -12.18 16.22
N HIS A 745 4.56 -11.88 15.18
CA HIS A 745 5.62 -10.88 15.22
C HIS A 745 5.13 -9.49 14.83
N LYS A 746 5.51 -8.48 15.61
CA LYS A 746 5.46 -7.08 15.18
C LYS A 746 6.71 -6.77 14.37
N VAL A 747 6.56 -6.30 13.14
CA VAL A 747 7.66 -5.99 12.22
C VAL A 747 7.81 -4.48 12.09
N LYS A 748 9.06 -4.01 12.21
CA LYS A 748 9.48 -2.63 11.96
C LYS A 748 10.81 -2.67 11.23
N ASN A 749 10.94 -1.97 10.11
CA ASN A 749 12.19 -1.92 9.36
C ASN A 749 12.34 -0.48 8.84
N GLY A 750 13.39 0.25 9.23
CA GLY A 750 13.62 1.63 8.76
C GLY A 750 12.45 2.62 9.02
N GLU A 751 12.16 3.49 8.03
CA GLU A 751 11.08 4.50 8.07
C GLU A 751 9.66 3.92 7.92
N TRP A 752 9.53 2.59 7.73
CA TRP A 752 8.25 1.95 7.44
C TRP A 752 7.38 1.80 8.70
N THR A 753 6.09 2.10 8.56
CA THR A 753 5.09 1.96 9.62
C THR A 753 5.04 0.55 10.21
N GLU A 754 5.01 0.44 11.54
CA GLU A 754 4.97 -0.81 12.29
C GLU A 754 3.71 -1.64 11.97
N PHE A 755 3.85 -2.94 11.72
CA PHE A 755 2.72 -3.81 11.44
C PHE A 755 2.85 -5.23 12.02
N GLY A 756 1.72 -5.92 12.15
CA GLY A 756 1.64 -7.25 12.78
C GLY A 756 1.48 -7.18 14.30
N GLY A 757 1.92 -8.25 14.98
CA GLY A 757 1.87 -8.37 16.44
C GLY A 757 0.47 -8.63 17.00
N ASP A 758 -0.38 -9.34 16.25
CA ASP A 758 -1.78 -9.54 16.64
C ASP A 758 -1.94 -10.33 17.95
N LEU A 759 -0.98 -11.20 18.28
CA LEU A 759 -0.93 -11.94 19.55
C LEU A 759 -0.50 -11.09 20.77
N LEU A 760 0.24 -9.98 20.55
CA LEU A 760 0.90 -9.21 21.61
C LEU A 760 -0.06 -8.36 22.46
N ARG A 761 -1.34 -8.24 22.07
CA ARG A 761 -2.32 -7.36 22.73
C ARG A 761 -3.26 -8.06 23.73
N HIS A 762 -3.22 -9.37 23.86
CA HIS A 762 -4.32 -10.12 24.50
C HIS A 762 -3.93 -11.41 25.23
N THR A 763 -2.67 -11.57 25.61
CA THR A 763 -2.30 -12.62 26.58
C THR A 763 -1.91 -11.94 27.88
N ASP A 764 -1.80 -12.67 29.00
CA ASP A 764 -1.22 -12.19 30.28
C ASP A 764 0.22 -11.63 30.14
N VAL A 765 0.72 -11.57 28.91
CA VAL A 765 1.90 -10.87 28.38
C VAL A 765 1.64 -9.35 28.23
N ALA A 766 0.40 -8.87 28.33
CA ALA A 766 0.11 -7.44 28.31
C ALA A 766 0.80 -6.69 29.48
N ASP A 767 1.06 -7.40 30.59
CA ASP A 767 1.77 -6.87 31.74
C ASP A 767 3.30 -7.06 31.63
N ASP A 768 3.78 -7.87 30.67
CA ASP A 768 5.20 -8.04 30.33
C ASP A 768 5.37 -8.31 28.83
N GLU A 769 5.51 -7.25 28.03
CA GLU A 769 5.69 -7.35 26.58
C GLU A 769 6.91 -8.23 26.17
N ASN A 770 7.85 -8.48 27.10
CA ASN A 770 9.01 -9.35 26.85
C ASN A 770 8.69 -10.85 26.94
N ALA A 771 7.54 -11.24 27.52
CA ALA A 771 7.08 -12.63 27.57
C ALA A 771 6.40 -13.11 26.26
N GLY A 772 6.21 -12.22 25.28
CA GLY A 772 5.56 -12.50 23.99
C GLY A 772 6.54 -12.78 22.84
N PRO A 773 6.05 -13.12 21.63
CA PRO A 773 6.89 -13.20 20.43
C PRO A 773 7.75 -11.94 20.23
N PRO A 774 9.01 -12.07 19.79
CA PRO A 774 9.91 -10.92 19.70
C PRO A 774 9.45 -9.94 18.62
N TRP A 775 9.61 -8.65 18.88
CA TRP A 775 9.48 -7.62 17.85
C TRP A 775 10.67 -7.72 16.89
N LEU A 776 10.38 -7.80 15.61
CA LEU A 776 11.36 -7.88 14.52
C LEU A 776 11.67 -6.45 14.07
N VAL A 777 12.29 -5.67 14.97
CA VAL A 777 12.78 -4.30 14.71
C VAL A 777 14.13 -4.38 14.03
N ASP A 778 14.24 -3.83 12.82
CA ASP A 778 15.43 -3.84 11.97
C ASP A 778 16.11 -5.21 11.94
N GLN A 779 15.30 -6.27 11.74
CA GLN A 779 15.75 -7.65 11.93
C GLN A 779 16.97 -8.00 11.07
N GLY A 780 17.10 -7.42 9.88
CA GLY A 780 18.27 -7.60 9.02
C GLY A 780 19.56 -6.99 9.56
N HIS A 781 19.46 -5.89 10.32
CA HIS A 781 20.58 -5.31 11.07
C HIS A 781 20.87 -6.10 12.34
N ARG A 782 19.83 -6.65 12.98
CA ARG A 782 19.99 -7.41 14.21
C ARG A 782 20.81 -8.67 14.07
N VAL A 783 20.49 -9.51 13.08
CA VAL A 783 21.04 -10.86 12.98
C VAL A 783 21.87 -11.08 11.73
N GLN A 784 22.78 -12.03 11.82
CA GLN A 784 23.55 -12.53 10.69
C GLN A 784 22.65 -13.27 9.70
N SER A 785 22.83 -13.01 8.40
CA SER A 785 21.97 -13.56 7.35
C SER A 785 22.03 -15.08 7.28
N ASP A 786 23.22 -15.66 7.43
CA ASP A 786 23.42 -17.10 7.41
C ASP A 786 22.88 -17.78 8.68
N TRP A 787 23.00 -17.14 9.85
CA TRP A 787 22.33 -17.60 11.07
C TRP A 787 20.82 -17.63 10.88
N LEU A 788 20.22 -16.55 10.35
CA LEU A 788 18.77 -16.47 10.17
C LEU A 788 18.26 -17.55 9.21
N HIS A 789 18.96 -17.76 8.08
CA HIS A 789 18.63 -18.82 7.14
C HIS A 789 18.65 -20.21 7.81
N ASN A 790 19.69 -20.51 8.59
CA ASN A 790 19.81 -21.79 9.27
C ASN A 790 18.82 -21.94 10.43
N PHE A 791 18.53 -20.87 11.17
CA PHE A 791 17.52 -20.85 12.23
C PHE A 791 16.12 -21.13 11.68
N LEU A 792 15.75 -20.53 10.54
CA LEU A 792 14.46 -20.80 9.88
C LEU A 792 14.35 -22.24 9.37
N LYS A 793 15.48 -22.89 9.06
CA LYS A 793 15.53 -24.32 8.71
C LYS A 793 15.40 -25.21 9.94
N ASN A 794 16.05 -24.83 11.05
CA ASN A 794 16.05 -25.60 12.30
C ASN A 794 15.86 -24.68 13.52
N VAL A 795 14.60 -24.49 13.90
CA VAL A 795 14.21 -23.59 14.98
C VAL A 795 14.46 -24.24 16.35
N TYR A 796 15.25 -23.58 17.19
CA TYR A 796 15.51 -23.94 18.59
C TYR A 796 15.12 -22.81 19.56
N PRO A 797 14.92 -23.08 20.86
CA PRO A 797 14.60 -22.05 21.85
C PRO A 797 15.74 -21.03 22.00
N ILE A 798 15.41 -19.74 21.87
CA ILE A 798 16.35 -18.62 22.12
C ILE A 798 16.12 -18.01 23.51
N ARG A 799 14.87 -18.02 23.99
CA ARG A 799 14.45 -17.54 25.32
C ARG A 799 13.78 -18.70 26.06
N PRO A 800 14.53 -19.51 26.82
CA PRO A 800 14.01 -20.72 27.47
C PRO A 800 12.84 -20.47 28.45
N TRP A 801 12.79 -19.29 29.07
CA TRP A 801 11.72 -18.89 30.01
C TRP A 801 10.38 -18.53 29.31
N VAL A 802 10.39 -18.31 27.99
CA VAL A 802 9.16 -17.99 27.24
C VAL A 802 8.43 -19.27 26.85
N LYS A 803 7.20 -19.44 27.34
CA LYS A 803 6.37 -20.63 27.05
C LYS A 803 5.92 -20.70 25.59
N ILE A 804 5.69 -19.55 24.95
CA ILE A 804 5.31 -19.45 23.53
C ILE A 804 6.49 -19.90 22.66
N ARG A 805 6.24 -20.88 21.76
CA ARG A 805 7.29 -21.45 20.92
C ARG A 805 7.28 -20.84 19.54
N MET A 806 8.46 -20.48 19.02
CA MET A 806 8.64 -20.19 17.59
C MET A 806 8.40 -21.49 16.79
N PRO A 807 7.41 -21.53 15.89
CA PRO A 807 7.11 -22.72 15.09
C PRO A 807 8.19 -23.07 14.06
N SER A 808 8.32 -24.36 13.73
CA SER A 808 9.09 -24.87 12.58
C SER A 808 8.19 -24.99 11.35
N PHE A 809 8.36 -24.09 10.38
CA PHE A 809 7.66 -24.14 9.09
C PHE A 809 8.43 -24.98 8.07
N ASN A 810 7.71 -25.66 7.17
CA ASN A 810 8.30 -26.41 6.06
C ASN A 810 8.62 -25.48 4.86
N LEU A 811 9.51 -24.51 5.08
CA LEU A 811 9.90 -23.52 4.07
C LEU A 811 10.79 -24.15 3.00
N THR A 812 10.63 -23.73 1.73
CA THR A 812 11.62 -24.04 0.70
C THR A 812 12.91 -23.23 0.90
N ASN A 813 13.97 -23.54 0.14
CA ASN A 813 15.19 -22.73 0.17
C ASN A 813 14.92 -21.30 -0.31
N GLU A 814 14.12 -21.16 -1.37
CA GLU A 814 13.74 -19.89 -1.99
C GLU A 814 12.97 -19.02 -1.00
N GLU A 815 12.01 -19.61 -0.27
CA GLU A 815 11.23 -18.88 0.74
C GLU A 815 12.08 -18.40 1.91
N ARG A 816 13.03 -19.23 2.39
CA ARG A 816 13.98 -18.79 3.42
C ARG A 816 14.86 -17.66 2.92
N ASN A 817 15.41 -17.78 1.71
CA ASN A 817 16.26 -16.75 1.11
C ASN A 817 15.49 -15.44 0.93
N ALA A 818 14.24 -15.49 0.45
CA ALA A 818 13.40 -14.31 0.31
C ALA A 818 13.17 -13.61 1.66
N LEU A 819 12.91 -14.35 2.75
CA LEU A 819 12.78 -13.77 4.09
C LEU A 819 14.09 -13.11 4.56
N VAL A 820 15.22 -13.81 4.44
CA VAL A 820 16.53 -13.31 4.87
C VAL A 820 16.93 -12.08 4.08
N MET A 821 16.90 -12.16 2.76
CA MET A 821 17.21 -11.05 1.86
C MET A 821 16.25 -9.88 2.08
N GLY A 822 14.96 -10.15 2.30
CA GLY A 822 13.98 -9.12 2.57
C GLY A 822 14.33 -8.31 3.81
N PHE A 823 14.56 -8.97 4.95
CA PHE A 823 14.95 -8.28 6.18
C PHE A 823 16.28 -7.53 6.03
N GLN A 824 17.28 -8.16 5.40
CA GLN A 824 18.58 -7.57 5.15
C GLN A 824 18.48 -6.31 4.28
N ALA A 825 17.75 -6.39 3.17
CA ALA A 825 17.57 -5.30 2.22
C ALA A 825 16.84 -4.12 2.87
N GLY A 826 15.75 -4.39 3.60
CA GLY A 826 15.02 -3.31 4.28
C GLY A 826 15.82 -2.66 5.41
N ALA A 827 16.83 -3.34 5.96
CA ALA A 827 17.79 -2.78 6.92
C ALA A 827 19.07 -2.22 6.27
N LYS A 828 19.17 -2.26 4.93
CA LYS A 828 20.31 -1.82 4.10
C LYS A 828 21.66 -2.41 4.54
N GLN A 829 21.65 -3.70 4.89
CA GLN A 829 22.85 -4.39 5.38
C GLN A 829 23.56 -5.17 4.27
N PRO A 830 24.90 -5.33 4.35
CA PRO A 830 25.64 -6.17 3.43
C PRO A 830 25.29 -7.66 3.62
N THR A 831 25.40 -8.43 2.53
CA THR A 831 25.07 -9.87 2.50
C THR A 831 26.07 -10.71 3.28
N PHE A 832 27.34 -10.32 3.27
CA PHE A 832 28.41 -11.03 3.94
C PHE A 832 29.12 -10.08 4.90
N GLU A 833 29.22 -10.50 6.16
CA GLU A 833 30.12 -9.92 7.16
C GLU A 833 31.13 -11.00 7.54
N ASP A 834 32.41 -10.63 7.67
CA ASP A 834 33.44 -11.55 8.15
C ASP A 834 33.35 -11.68 9.68
N ASN A 835 32.48 -12.57 10.13
CA ASN A 835 32.33 -12.91 11.56
C ASN A 835 33.39 -13.90 12.06
N TYR A 836 34.33 -14.31 11.20
CA TYR A 836 35.44 -15.20 11.55
C TYR A 836 36.72 -14.43 11.88
N ALA A 837 36.73 -13.10 11.66
CA ALA A 837 37.83 -12.24 12.07
C ALA A 837 38.18 -12.46 13.54
N LYS A 838 39.47 -12.69 13.81
CA LYS A 838 39.98 -12.83 15.17
C LYS A 838 39.92 -11.47 15.87
N VAL A 839 39.38 -11.43 17.08
CA VAL A 839 39.32 -10.19 17.88
C VAL A 839 40.73 -9.79 18.27
N GLU A 840 41.12 -8.56 17.92
CA GLU A 840 42.40 -7.97 18.31
C GLU A 840 42.25 -7.10 19.56
N TRP A 841 43.11 -7.36 20.55
CA TRP A 841 43.15 -6.68 21.84
C TRP A 841 44.46 -5.91 22.01
N LYS A 842 44.37 -4.67 22.47
CA LYS A 842 45.53 -3.91 22.97
C LYS A 842 45.96 -4.45 24.34
N PRO A 843 47.23 -4.25 24.75
CA PRO A 843 47.69 -4.62 26.09
C PRO A 843 46.79 -4.02 27.18
N GLY A 844 46.29 -4.85 28.10
CA GLY A 844 45.40 -4.44 29.19
C GLY A 844 43.92 -4.28 28.84
N GLU A 845 43.57 -4.02 27.57
CA GLU A 845 42.20 -3.73 27.11
C GLU A 845 41.22 -4.85 27.46
N LYS A 846 41.61 -6.11 27.25
CA LYS A 846 40.75 -7.27 27.55
C LYS A 846 40.44 -7.42 29.05
N ALA A 847 41.45 -7.20 29.89
CA ALA A 847 41.29 -7.32 31.34
C ALA A 847 40.39 -6.20 31.89
N GLU A 848 40.52 -5.00 31.35
CA GLU A 848 39.65 -3.87 31.68
C GLU A 848 38.20 -4.10 31.19
N ALA A 849 38.02 -4.61 29.97
CA ALA A 849 36.71 -4.99 29.43
C ALA A 849 36.00 -6.04 30.30
N GLN A 850 36.74 -7.04 30.80
CA GLN A 850 36.19 -8.07 31.68
C GLN A 850 35.75 -7.49 33.04
N LYS A 851 36.50 -6.52 33.58
CA LYS A 851 36.10 -5.83 34.82
C LYS A 851 34.84 -5.00 34.61
N LEU A 852 34.75 -4.26 33.50
CA LEU A 852 33.56 -3.50 33.13
C LEU A 852 32.33 -4.42 32.98
N TYR A 853 32.48 -5.55 32.28
CA TYR A 853 31.42 -6.56 32.12
C TYR A 853 30.88 -7.07 33.47
N ASN A 854 31.77 -7.25 34.45
CA ASN A 854 31.41 -7.67 35.80
C ASN A 854 30.78 -6.52 36.62
N ALA A 855 31.30 -5.29 36.48
CA ALA A 855 30.78 -4.10 37.16
C ALA A 855 29.33 -3.80 36.73
N LEU A 856 29.05 -3.91 35.44
CA LEU A 856 27.69 -3.80 34.88
C LEU A 856 26.79 -5.02 35.17
N ALA A 857 27.29 -6.00 35.94
CA ALA A 857 26.55 -7.18 36.38
C ALA A 857 25.87 -7.97 35.23
N CYS A 858 26.53 -8.06 34.07
CA CYS A 858 25.96 -8.69 32.87
C CYS A 858 25.57 -10.17 33.12
N THR A 859 26.34 -10.89 33.94
CA THR A 859 26.08 -12.29 34.30
C THR A 859 24.84 -12.50 35.16
N SER A 860 24.33 -11.47 35.84
CA SER A 860 23.13 -11.58 36.68
C SER A 860 21.88 -11.88 35.87
N CYS A 861 21.84 -11.44 34.60
CA CYS A 861 20.74 -11.74 33.68
C CYS A 861 21.13 -12.80 32.64
N HIS A 862 22.39 -12.80 32.17
CA HIS A 862 22.87 -13.68 31.10
C HIS A 862 23.62 -14.92 31.65
N THR A 863 22.93 -15.74 32.45
CA THR A 863 23.50 -16.79 33.33
C THR A 863 23.93 -18.09 32.64
N GLU A 864 23.34 -18.46 31.49
CA GLU A 864 23.66 -19.73 30.79
C GLU A 864 25.14 -19.76 30.32
N GLY A 865 25.99 -20.39 31.14
CA GLY A 865 27.43 -20.55 30.92
C GLY A 865 28.32 -20.24 32.13
N TYR A 866 27.78 -19.66 33.21
CA TYR A 866 28.52 -19.38 34.46
C TYR A 866 27.86 -19.97 35.72
N ASN A 867 26.54 -20.16 35.77
CA ASN A 867 25.82 -20.80 36.87
C ASN A 867 24.51 -21.49 36.39
N ASN A 868 23.97 -22.39 37.22
CA ASN A 868 22.74 -23.16 36.92
C ASN A 868 21.45 -22.43 37.38
N GLU A 869 21.45 -21.10 37.46
CA GLU A 869 20.29 -20.30 37.86
C GLU A 869 19.38 -19.97 36.66
N GLU A 870 18.10 -19.66 36.92
CA GLU A 870 17.13 -19.31 35.88
C GLU A 870 17.55 -18.04 35.11
N ALA A 871 17.87 -18.19 33.83
CA ALA A 871 18.29 -17.08 32.98
C ALA A 871 17.14 -16.09 32.73
N GLN A 872 17.43 -14.80 32.94
CA GLN A 872 16.52 -13.69 32.61
C GLN A 872 16.87 -13.02 31.27
N GLY A 873 18.00 -13.38 30.67
CA GLY A 873 18.52 -12.86 29.41
C GLY A 873 19.08 -13.95 28.47
N PRO A 874 19.17 -13.71 27.15
CA PRO A 874 19.65 -14.72 26.20
C PRO A 874 21.11 -15.10 26.43
N ASN A 875 21.48 -16.33 26.13
CA ASN A 875 22.86 -16.79 26.22
C ASN A 875 23.81 -15.96 25.32
N LEU A 876 24.76 -15.25 25.93
CA LEU A 876 25.70 -14.37 25.25
C LEU A 876 26.82 -15.10 24.51
N PHE A 877 27.14 -16.35 24.85
CA PHE A 877 28.08 -17.17 24.08
C PHE A 877 27.58 -17.41 22.64
N ARG A 878 26.26 -17.36 22.43
CA ARG A 878 25.64 -17.47 21.10
C ARG A 878 25.54 -16.14 20.35
N ALA A 879 25.96 -15.03 20.95
CA ALA A 879 25.82 -13.70 20.35
C ALA A 879 26.68 -13.56 19.09
N LYS A 880 27.93 -14.03 19.11
CA LYS A 880 28.86 -13.94 17.97
C LYS A 880 28.29 -14.54 16.67
N ARG A 881 27.73 -15.75 16.75
CA ARG A 881 27.15 -16.42 15.57
C ARG A 881 25.86 -15.76 15.10
N ARG A 882 25.09 -15.18 16.02
CA ARG A 882 23.72 -14.72 15.78
C ARG A 882 23.62 -13.25 15.39
N MET A 883 24.35 -12.36 16.06
CA MET A 883 24.16 -10.91 16.02
C MET A 883 25.23 -10.22 15.19
N ARG A 884 24.89 -9.09 14.56
CA ARG A 884 25.86 -8.19 13.92
C ARG A 884 26.57 -7.32 14.96
N ALA A 885 27.87 -7.08 14.77
CA ALA A 885 28.67 -6.31 15.72
C ALA A 885 28.14 -4.88 15.89
N ASP A 886 27.81 -4.21 14.78
CA ASP A 886 27.27 -2.85 14.81
C ASP A 886 25.90 -2.77 15.48
N TRP A 887 25.08 -3.82 15.33
CA TRP A 887 23.83 -3.91 16.08
C TRP A 887 24.05 -4.11 17.57
N MET A 888 25.03 -4.93 17.97
CA MET A 888 25.37 -5.09 19.39
C MET A 888 25.80 -3.76 20.00
N LYS A 889 26.59 -2.95 19.29
CA LYS A 889 26.95 -1.60 19.73
C LYS A 889 25.72 -0.73 19.93
N LYS A 890 24.83 -0.67 18.93
CA LYS A 890 23.59 0.12 19.00
C LYS A 890 22.69 -0.33 20.16
N TRP A 891 22.58 -1.63 20.39
CA TRP A 891 21.76 -2.23 21.45
C TRP A 891 22.31 -1.96 22.84
N ILE A 892 23.63 -2.11 23.06
CA ILE A 892 24.27 -1.83 24.34
C ILE A 892 24.22 -0.34 24.68
N MET A 893 24.35 0.54 23.68
CA MET A 893 24.37 1.98 23.87
C MET A 893 23.02 2.55 24.34
N ASN A 894 21.90 2.10 23.75
CA ASN A 894 20.57 2.55 24.17
C ASN A 894 19.49 1.53 23.77
N PRO A 895 19.26 0.48 24.58
CA PRO A 895 18.32 -0.58 24.22
C PRO A 895 16.86 -0.10 24.19
N GLN A 896 16.47 0.86 25.05
CA GLN A 896 15.14 1.45 25.11
C GLN A 896 14.78 2.24 23.85
N SER A 897 15.76 2.88 23.19
CA SER A 897 15.54 3.56 21.91
C SER A 897 15.16 2.61 20.77
N ILE A 898 15.52 1.33 20.89
CA ILE A 898 15.21 0.28 19.91
C ILE A 898 13.92 -0.45 20.30
N LEU A 899 13.81 -0.83 21.58
CA LEU A 899 12.65 -1.53 22.13
C LEU A 899 12.21 -0.83 23.44
N PRO A 900 11.15 0.00 23.40
CA PRO A 900 10.76 0.87 24.53
C PRO A 900 10.53 0.16 25.87
N TYR A 901 10.16 -1.12 25.86
CA TYR A 901 9.81 -1.89 27.06
C TYR A 901 10.79 -3.03 27.36
N THR A 902 12.03 -2.94 26.87
CA THR A 902 13.03 -3.97 27.12
C THR A 902 13.49 -4.01 28.58
N ALA A 903 13.67 -5.22 29.12
CA ALA A 903 14.22 -5.45 30.47
C ALA A 903 15.73 -5.18 30.60
N MET A 904 16.43 -4.91 29.50
CA MET A 904 17.87 -4.58 29.54
C MET A 904 18.08 -3.13 29.99
N SER A 905 18.83 -2.92 31.06
CA SER A 905 19.15 -1.59 31.58
C SER A 905 19.88 -0.71 30.56
N ASN A 906 19.65 0.59 30.62
CA ASN A 906 20.49 1.58 29.94
C ASN A 906 21.70 1.90 30.84
N PHE A 907 22.90 1.56 30.39
CA PHE A 907 24.14 1.86 31.12
C PHE A 907 24.79 3.20 30.71
N PHE A 908 24.21 3.87 29.70
CA PHE A 908 24.78 5.06 29.06
C PHE A 908 23.72 6.17 28.88
N GLU A 909 22.98 6.48 29.95
CA GLU A 909 21.90 7.48 29.93
C GLU A 909 22.46 8.89 29.65
N ASP A 910 21.79 9.66 28.78
CA ASP A 910 22.23 10.98 28.31
C ASP A 910 23.67 11.08 27.76
N GLY A 911 24.27 9.93 27.38
CA GLY A 911 25.64 9.86 26.87
C GLY A 911 26.71 9.80 27.96
N GLU A 912 26.35 9.57 29.22
CA GLU A 912 27.26 9.41 30.35
C GLU A 912 27.40 7.93 30.74
N ALA A 913 28.62 7.47 31.04
CA ALA A 913 28.86 6.09 31.46
C ALA A 913 28.47 5.87 32.93
N SER A 914 27.68 4.82 33.21
CA SER A 914 27.34 4.43 34.59
C SER A 914 28.57 4.00 35.41
N GLU A 915 29.63 3.57 34.73
CA GLU A 915 30.88 3.10 35.33
C GLU A 915 32.08 3.92 34.78
N PRO A 916 32.27 5.17 35.23
CA PRO A 916 33.26 6.09 34.64
C PRO A 916 34.72 5.68 34.90
N ASP A 917 34.98 4.81 35.88
CA ASP A 917 36.31 4.35 36.25
C ASP A 917 36.99 3.47 35.18
N TYR A 918 36.23 2.97 34.20
CA TYR A 918 36.75 2.13 33.12
C TYR A 918 36.85 2.91 31.81
N PHE A 919 37.92 2.68 31.05
CA PHE A 919 38.20 3.34 29.77
C PHE A 919 38.18 4.88 29.81
N GLY A 920 38.43 5.46 31.00
CA GLY A 920 38.40 6.91 31.24
C GLY A 920 37.02 7.55 31.05
N GLY A 921 35.94 6.80 31.29
CA GLY A 921 34.55 7.25 31.13
C GLY A 921 34.09 7.42 29.69
N ASP A 922 34.89 7.00 28.71
CA ASP A 922 34.58 7.11 27.28
C ASP A 922 33.56 6.03 26.88
N VAL A 923 32.30 6.44 26.69
CA VAL A 923 31.17 5.58 26.32
C VAL A 923 31.47 4.73 25.08
N ASN A 924 32.05 5.31 24.04
CA ASN A 924 32.30 4.58 22.79
C ASN A 924 33.35 3.48 23.01
N LYS A 925 34.41 3.76 23.78
CA LYS A 925 35.42 2.75 24.12
C LYS A 925 34.85 1.65 25.01
N GLN A 926 33.99 1.99 25.97
CA GLN A 926 33.32 1.02 26.83
C GLN A 926 32.43 0.08 26.00
N VAL A 927 31.58 0.63 25.14
CA VAL A 927 30.70 -0.15 24.26
C VAL A 927 31.51 -1.02 23.29
N ASP A 928 32.54 -0.47 22.65
CA ASP A 928 33.41 -1.21 21.73
C ASP A 928 34.14 -2.37 22.44
N ALA A 929 34.64 -2.13 23.65
CA ALA A 929 35.33 -3.14 24.45
C ALA A 929 34.37 -4.27 24.88
N LEU A 930 33.14 -3.95 25.28
CA LEU A 930 32.11 -4.95 25.58
C LEU A 930 31.77 -5.78 24.34
N VAL A 931 31.55 -5.16 23.18
CA VAL A 931 31.27 -5.90 21.94
C VAL A 931 32.44 -6.80 21.53
N LYS A 932 33.68 -6.32 21.64
CA LYS A 932 34.87 -7.16 21.42
C LYS A 932 34.89 -8.36 22.36
N LEU A 933 34.55 -8.17 23.64
CA LEU A 933 34.49 -9.25 24.61
C LEU A 933 33.44 -10.30 24.22
N LEU A 934 32.25 -9.88 23.80
CA LEU A 934 31.19 -10.78 23.32
C LEU A 934 31.62 -11.57 22.07
N LEU A 935 32.33 -10.93 21.14
CA LEU A 935 32.86 -11.57 19.93
C LEU A 935 34.04 -12.51 20.21
N ASP A 936 34.84 -12.23 21.24
CA ASP A 936 35.98 -13.04 21.63
C ASP A 936 35.54 -14.30 22.39
N MET A 937 34.54 -14.18 23.28
CA MET A 937 34.02 -15.30 24.06
C MET A 937 32.99 -16.16 23.30
N GLY A 938 32.40 -15.65 22.22
CA GLY A 938 31.30 -16.32 21.53
C GLY A 938 31.69 -17.55 20.71
N GLU A 939 30.83 -18.57 20.74
CA GLU A 939 30.96 -19.81 19.98
C GLU A 939 30.47 -19.65 18.54
N MET A 940 31.11 -20.35 17.60
CA MET A 940 30.72 -20.39 16.18
C MET A 940 29.95 -21.65 15.80
N GLU A 941 29.89 -22.65 16.68
CA GLU A 941 29.20 -23.90 16.40
C GLU A 941 27.69 -23.70 16.30
N ILE A 942 27.08 -24.36 15.32
CA ILE A 942 25.63 -24.49 15.25
C ILE A 942 25.25 -25.49 16.34
N PRO A 943 24.24 -25.22 17.19
CA PRO A 943 23.78 -26.21 18.15
C PRO A 943 23.45 -27.51 17.43
N ASN A 944 24.29 -28.54 17.62
CA ASN A 944 23.98 -29.89 17.18
C ASN A 944 22.76 -30.36 17.97
N GLN A 945 21.68 -30.74 17.28
CA GLN A 945 20.60 -31.46 17.94
C GLN A 945 20.18 -32.67 17.11
N LYS A 946 20.16 -33.81 17.81
CA LYS A 946 19.65 -35.11 17.41
C LYS A 946 18.20 -35.06 16.94
#